data_AF-A0A2C7ABU7-F1
#
_entry.id   AF-A0A2C7ABU7-F1
#
_cell.length_a   1.000
_cell.length_b   1.000
_cell.length_c   1.000
_cell.angle_alpha   90.00
_cell.angle_beta   90.00
_cell.angle_gamma   90.00
#
_symmetry.space_group_name_H-M   'P 1'
#
loop_
_entity.id
_entity.type
_entity.pdbx_description
1 polymer ?
#
loop_
_entity_poly.entity_id
_entity_poly.type
_entity_poly.pdbx_seq_one_letter_code
_entity_poly.pdbx_strand_id
1 'polypeptide(L)'
;MSINTTTFSFRLTEATIVQNGGVVTIRGPGGERTELAAGGRYVFADGTVDDTNGDLLVDDLLYYSRNHDVWLAGLDADGHYASHGWREGRDTGGLFDAKAYLAANPDVAASGMDPLTHYRVFGWLEGRDPSPFFDTDAYLAANPDVAASGINPLEHYIAHGRFEGRSATPGSLQVMGFDAEYYLARNPDVAASGMSPQQHYVLFGRAEGRAANAVFDRDHYLSENPDVAASGMDPLEHYLRFGWREQRNPSPEFDAAKYLADNPDVAAAGINPMLHYLEHGIREQRCARPVHEAPTEITLTGERVLQEARPGAVVGLVEARDPDGDSFAWSVDDERFEVVDGVLKLKDGIALDFEAEPALRLALTATDATGLSVTRAFDLAVCDINEAPAALALDTVPLHENLAGANLGRLSATDPDAGDSLCFSTEDARFEVVDGNLLKLRDGVSLDFEAEAEITVCVKATDSHGLVTERSFTLPVLDSNDSPSDIRLSGHNLWENAAGAVVGTLAAIDPDAGDTHAFSVDDGRFEVVGNLLKLRDGIALDHEEAATVSLNVTATDRGGHGLSVVTPFTLSVSDLPEAPTFGGLSTGTVVEDDIATAFGTLTIHDPDRCQSYFQEDVVESAYGSLYISREGDWIYTFAGHDRPEVQALEEGDSLTDTVTVRAADGTETQIAITIAGTDEAPGIDFTFEDGLQGWESFGTVMDANDLPAGEVLMSAIPGLVPGADLAGLTAFLGGTEIVVPAPLHLEASAVKTTVQLEAGQTVSFDLWLANDVPGGYETLGLISLQNDDHAQIYVVAETGGDWSNLYFTVEESGTYQLGFAAVIFSEEEAPVFGLADLWLDNVAFGAPVSIV
;
A
#
# COMPACT_ATOMS: atom_id res chain seq x y z
N MET A 1 93.85 -11.89 -84.76
CA MET A 1 93.03 -11.88 -83.54
C MET A 1 93.60 -10.82 -82.61
N SER A 2 92.76 -9.98 -82.00
CA SER A 2 93.21 -9.04 -80.96
C SER A 2 93.48 -9.86 -79.71
N ILE A 3 94.71 -9.84 -79.18
CA ILE A 3 95.05 -10.54 -77.94
C ILE A 3 94.30 -9.85 -76.80
N ASN A 4 93.36 -10.56 -76.15
CA ASN A 4 92.64 -10.04 -74.99
C ASN A 4 93.64 -9.88 -73.84
N THR A 5 93.92 -8.62 -73.46
CA THR A 5 94.79 -8.30 -72.33
C THR A 5 93.94 -7.94 -71.13
N THR A 6 94.05 -8.71 -70.05
CA THR A 6 93.35 -8.44 -68.79
C THR A 6 94.36 -8.08 -67.70
N THR A 7 94.12 -6.97 -67.00
CA THR A 7 95.01 -6.46 -65.94
C THR A 7 94.39 -6.64 -64.56
N PHE A 8 95.17 -7.17 -63.62
CA PHE A 8 94.80 -7.38 -62.24
C PHE A 8 95.68 -6.52 -61.32
N SER A 9 95.08 -5.97 -60.26
CA SER A 9 95.78 -5.12 -59.28
C SER A 9 96.56 -5.90 -58.21
N PHE A 10 96.47 -7.23 -58.21
CA PHE A 10 97.12 -8.13 -57.26
C PHE A 10 98.18 -9.01 -57.94
N ARG A 11 99.00 -9.70 -57.13
CA ARG A 11 100.07 -10.59 -57.61
C ARG A 11 99.53 -11.95 -58.05
N LEU A 12 100.14 -12.59 -59.04
CA LEU A 12 99.78 -13.95 -59.45
C LEU A 12 99.87 -14.92 -58.26
N THR A 13 100.89 -14.77 -57.41
CA THR A 13 101.09 -15.62 -56.23
C THR A 13 100.00 -15.51 -55.15
N GLU A 14 99.15 -14.47 -55.24
CA GLU A 14 98.02 -14.23 -54.34
C GLU A 14 96.68 -14.65 -54.95
N ALA A 15 96.69 -15.06 -56.22
CA ALA A 15 95.50 -15.45 -56.95
C ALA A 15 95.21 -16.94 -56.78
N THR A 16 93.93 -17.31 -56.72
CA THR A 16 93.50 -18.69 -56.96
C THR A 16 92.97 -18.79 -58.38
N ILE A 17 93.60 -19.66 -59.18
CA ILE A 17 93.24 -19.86 -60.58
C ILE A 17 92.62 -21.24 -60.76
N VAL A 18 91.43 -21.28 -61.35
CA VAL A 18 90.72 -22.52 -61.69
C VAL A 18 90.27 -22.42 -63.13
N GLN A 19 90.54 -23.47 -63.92
CA GLN A 19 90.08 -23.55 -65.30
C GLN A 19 89.22 -24.78 -65.50
N ASN A 20 88.06 -24.58 -66.10
CA ASN A 20 87.11 -25.64 -66.43
C ASN A 20 86.61 -25.40 -67.85
N GLY A 21 86.87 -26.35 -68.76
CA GLY A 21 86.25 -26.36 -70.10
C GLY A 21 86.48 -25.08 -70.92
N GLY A 22 87.69 -24.51 -70.87
CA GLY A 22 88.06 -23.33 -71.66
C GLY A 22 87.71 -21.98 -71.02
N VAL A 23 87.18 -21.97 -69.79
CA VAL A 23 86.97 -20.75 -68.98
C VAL A 23 87.96 -20.73 -67.82
N VAL A 24 88.70 -19.63 -67.69
CA VAL A 24 89.58 -19.33 -66.55
C VAL A 24 88.81 -18.49 -65.55
N THR A 25 88.71 -18.98 -64.33
CA THR A 25 88.28 -18.21 -63.17
C THR A 25 89.51 -17.76 -62.39
N ILE A 26 89.76 -16.46 -62.36
CA ILE A 26 90.81 -15.85 -61.55
C ILE A 26 90.14 -15.23 -60.32
N ARG A 27 90.56 -15.65 -59.13
CA ARG A 27 90.12 -15.07 -57.86
C ARG A 27 91.27 -14.34 -57.19
N GLY A 28 91.07 -13.05 -56.95
CA GLY A 28 92.00 -12.24 -56.18
C GLY A 28 91.84 -12.43 -54.67
N PRO A 29 92.79 -11.92 -53.86
CA PRO A 29 92.76 -12.05 -52.39
C PRO A 29 91.57 -11.34 -51.73
N GLY A 30 90.93 -10.38 -52.41
CA GLY A 30 89.70 -9.72 -51.96
C GLY A 30 88.42 -10.52 -52.24
N GLY A 31 88.52 -11.70 -52.85
CA GLY A 31 87.39 -12.53 -53.24
C GLY A 31 86.74 -12.10 -54.56
N GLU A 32 87.25 -11.07 -55.24
CA GLU A 32 86.84 -10.75 -56.60
C GLU A 32 87.05 -11.95 -57.52
N ARG A 33 86.01 -12.30 -58.28
CA ARG A 33 86.01 -13.39 -59.25
C ARG A 33 85.92 -12.79 -60.64
N THR A 34 86.87 -13.11 -61.49
CA THR A 34 86.84 -12.74 -62.90
C THR A 34 86.87 -14.00 -63.75
N GLU A 35 85.87 -14.16 -64.61
CA GLU A 35 85.76 -15.28 -65.54
C GLU A 35 86.09 -14.83 -66.95
N LEU A 36 87.03 -15.50 -67.58
CA LEU A 36 87.59 -15.15 -68.88
C LEU A 36 87.64 -16.40 -69.75
N ALA A 37 87.57 -16.21 -71.06
CA ALA A 37 88.01 -17.25 -71.98
C ALA A 37 89.51 -17.53 -71.77
N ALA A 38 89.89 -18.80 -71.74
CA ALA A 38 91.29 -19.25 -71.66
C ALA A 38 92.08 -18.88 -72.93
N GLY A 39 93.40 -18.67 -72.81
CA GLY A 39 94.28 -18.26 -73.92
C GLY A 39 94.33 -16.74 -74.16
N GLY A 40 94.68 -15.97 -73.12
CA GLY A 40 94.81 -14.51 -73.18
C GLY A 40 96.13 -14.00 -72.56
N ARG A 41 96.32 -12.68 -72.56
CA ARG A 41 97.45 -12.04 -71.88
C ARG A 41 97.00 -11.48 -70.52
N TYR A 42 97.60 -11.95 -69.44
CA TYR A 42 97.22 -11.62 -68.07
C TYR A 42 98.34 -10.82 -67.39
N VAL A 43 98.05 -9.56 -67.07
CA VAL A 43 99.00 -8.65 -66.41
C VAL A 43 98.68 -8.61 -64.91
N PHE A 44 99.57 -9.14 -64.08
CA PHE A 44 99.50 -9.09 -62.62
C PHE A 44 100.49 -8.04 -62.07
N ALA A 45 100.34 -7.71 -60.79
CA ALA A 45 101.21 -6.73 -60.13
C ALA A 45 102.69 -7.18 -60.04
N ASP A 46 102.96 -8.48 -60.10
CA ASP A 46 104.29 -9.10 -60.01
C ASP A 46 104.84 -9.64 -61.36
N GLY A 47 104.10 -9.46 -62.46
CA GLY A 47 104.58 -9.84 -63.79
C GLY A 47 103.44 -10.01 -64.81
N THR A 48 103.78 -10.37 -66.04
CA THR A 48 102.80 -10.66 -67.10
C THR A 48 102.92 -12.10 -67.54
N VAL A 49 101.80 -12.82 -67.53
CA VAL A 49 101.66 -14.14 -68.16
C VAL A 49 101.04 -13.93 -69.53
N ASP A 50 101.62 -14.53 -70.56
CA ASP A 50 101.11 -14.46 -71.91
C ASP A 50 100.85 -15.86 -72.43
N ASP A 51 99.67 -16.38 -72.10
CA ASP A 51 99.18 -17.73 -72.41
C ASP A 51 98.84 -17.91 -73.90
N THR A 52 99.31 -16.99 -74.75
CA THR A 52 99.16 -17.02 -76.20
C THR A 52 100.48 -17.19 -76.93
N ASN A 53 101.60 -17.12 -76.21
CA ASN A 53 102.91 -17.50 -76.71
C ASN A 53 103.31 -18.84 -76.07
N GLY A 54 104.08 -19.66 -76.79
CA GLY A 54 104.53 -20.94 -76.25
C GLY A 54 103.84 -22.20 -76.78
N ASP A 55 103.92 -23.29 -76.02
CA ASP A 55 103.32 -24.58 -76.34
C ASP A 55 101.82 -24.60 -75.96
N LEU A 56 100.93 -24.81 -76.93
CA LEU A 56 99.46 -24.80 -76.73
C LEU A 56 98.93 -25.82 -75.73
N LEU A 57 99.72 -26.84 -75.36
CA LEU A 57 99.31 -27.86 -74.39
C LEU A 57 99.89 -27.61 -72.98
N VAL A 58 100.72 -26.58 -72.82
CA VAL A 58 101.13 -26.03 -71.53
C VAL A 58 100.34 -24.75 -71.32
N ASP A 59 99.53 -24.73 -70.26
CA ASP A 59 98.77 -23.54 -69.88
C ASP A 59 99.66 -22.74 -68.93
N ASP A 60 100.33 -21.71 -69.46
CA ASP A 60 101.33 -20.92 -68.75
C ASP A 60 100.75 -20.32 -67.46
N LEU A 61 99.49 -19.87 -67.52
CA LEU A 61 98.81 -19.28 -66.39
C LEU A 61 98.61 -20.28 -65.25
N LEU A 62 98.09 -21.48 -65.54
CA LEU A 62 97.92 -22.52 -64.53
C LEU A 62 99.24 -23.15 -64.12
N TYR A 63 100.21 -23.22 -65.02
CA TYR A 63 101.53 -23.73 -64.73
C TYR A 63 102.21 -22.84 -63.69
N TYR A 64 102.28 -21.54 -63.92
CA TYR A 64 102.84 -20.59 -62.96
C TYR A 64 102.02 -20.55 -61.67
N SER A 65 100.68 -20.58 -61.71
CA SER A 65 99.85 -20.52 -60.50
C SER A 65 100.01 -21.74 -59.59
N ARG A 66 100.37 -22.89 -60.15
CA ARG A 66 100.65 -24.12 -59.37
C ARG A 66 102.12 -24.22 -58.98
N ASN A 67 103.00 -23.53 -59.70
CA ASN A 67 104.45 -23.58 -59.58
C ASN A 67 105.03 -22.17 -59.39
N HIS A 68 104.67 -21.52 -58.28
CA HIS A 68 105.12 -20.16 -57.99
C HIS A 68 106.65 -20.01 -57.91
N ASP A 69 107.38 -21.09 -57.63
CA ASP A 69 108.85 -21.12 -57.66
C ASP A 69 109.41 -20.85 -59.06
N VAL A 70 108.78 -21.39 -60.11
CA VAL A 70 109.16 -21.17 -61.51
C VAL A 70 108.90 -19.71 -61.91
N TRP A 71 107.72 -19.19 -61.53
CA TRP A 71 107.31 -17.81 -61.75
C TRP A 71 108.28 -16.81 -61.09
N LEU A 72 108.56 -17.01 -59.79
CA LEU A 72 109.43 -16.11 -59.03
C LEU A 72 110.90 -16.17 -59.47
N ALA A 73 111.34 -17.29 -60.07
CA ALA A 73 112.66 -17.42 -60.67
C ALA A 73 112.77 -16.74 -62.06
N GLY A 74 111.64 -16.31 -62.64
CA GLY A 74 111.58 -15.73 -63.99
C GLY A 74 111.93 -16.75 -65.09
N LEU A 75 111.69 -18.04 -64.82
CA LEU A 75 111.90 -19.11 -65.80
C LEU A 75 110.66 -19.23 -66.70
N ASP A 76 110.91 -19.52 -67.98
CA ASP A 76 109.88 -19.80 -68.97
C ASP A 76 109.15 -21.13 -68.66
N ALA A 77 107.82 -21.14 -68.63
CA ALA A 77 107.00 -22.28 -68.21
C ALA A 77 107.15 -23.47 -69.17
N ASP A 78 107.05 -23.25 -70.48
CA ASP A 78 107.30 -24.26 -71.51
C ASP A 78 108.71 -24.86 -71.37
N GLY A 79 109.71 -23.99 -71.33
CA GLY A 79 111.11 -24.36 -71.20
C GLY A 79 111.39 -25.12 -69.92
N HIS A 80 110.81 -24.70 -68.79
CA HIS A 80 110.94 -25.38 -67.51
C HIS A 80 110.24 -26.74 -67.54
N TYR A 81 109.01 -26.84 -68.05
CA TYR A 81 108.30 -28.10 -68.15
C TYR A 81 109.08 -29.11 -68.99
N ALA A 82 109.50 -28.73 -70.19
CA ALA A 82 110.21 -29.59 -71.13
C ALA A 82 111.57 -30.08 -70.60
N SER A 83 112.28 -29.24 -69.85
CA SER A 83 113.62 -29.57 -69.34
C SER A 83 113.61 -30.29 -67.98
N HIS A 84 112.67 -29.95 -67.09
CA HIS A 84 112.65 -30.41 -65.69
C HIS A 84 111.24 -30.81 -65.22
N GLY A 85 110.20 -30.01 -65.51
CA GLY A 85 108.89 -30.14 -64.88
C GLY A 85 108.19 -31.48 -65.07
N TRP A 86 108.30 -32.11 -66.24
CA TRP A 86 107.70 -33.44 -66.45
C TRP A 86 108.38 -34.52 -65.60
N ARG A 87 109.69 -34.41 -65.31
CA ARG A 87 110.42 -35.35 -64.42
C ARG A 87 110.09 -35.12 -62.96
N GLU A 88 109.75 -33.88 -62.62
CA GLU A 88 109.31 -33.49 -61.27
C GLU A 88 107.83 -33.84 -61.03
N GLY A 89 107.10 -34.34 -62.03
CA GLY A 89 105.69 -34.70 -61.93
C GLY A 89 104.76 -33.49 -61.84
N ARG A 90 105.21 -32.32 -62.31
CA ARG A 90 104.37 -31.12 -62.41
C ARG A 90 103.36 -31.31 -63.55
N ASP A 91 102.16 -30.78 -63.38
CA ASP A 91 101.09 -30.86 -64.39
C ASP A 91 101.12 -29.63 -65.31
N THR A 92 100.72 -29.79 -66.58
CA THR A 92 100.75 -28.70 -67.58
C THR A 92 99.60 -27.71 -67.42
N GLY A 93 98.61 -28.03 -66.58
CA GLY A 93 97.64 -27.05 -66.08
C GLY A 93 96.33 -26.98 -66.86
N GLY A 94 96.28 -27.41 -68.11
CA GLY A 94 95.15 -27.21 -69.04
C GLY A 94 94.25 -28.43 -69.26
N LEU A 95 93.86 -28.65 -70.52
CA LEU A 95 93.05 -29.81 -70.95
C LEU A 95 93.87 -31.10 -71.15
N PHE A 96 95.20 -30.99 -71.08
CA PHE A 96 96.09 -32.12 -70.89
C PHE A 96 96.42 -32.24 -69.40
N ASP A 97 96.16 -33.40 -68.80
CA ASP A 97 96.54 -33.69 -67.42
C ASP A 97 97.61 -34.79 -67.44
N ALA A 98 98.87 -34.40 -67.23
CA ALA A 98 100.00 -35.32 -67.34
C ALA A 98 99.89 -36.48 -66.34
N LYS A 99 99.30 -36.23 -65.17
CA LYS A 99 99.14 -37.22 -64.10
C LYS A 99 98.01 -38.20 -64.44
N ALA A 100 96.86 -37.70 -64.88
CA ALA A 100 95.75 -38.55 -65.32
C ALA A 100 96.13 -39.35 -66.57
N TYR A 101 96.87 -38.74 -67.50
CA TYR A 101 97.35 -39.39 -68.71
C TYR A 101 98.29 -40.56 -68.38
N LEU A 102 99.28 -40.35 -67.51
CA LEU A 102 100.18 -41.43 -67.07
C LEU A 102 99.44 -42.51 -66.27
N ALA A 103 98.42 -42.14 -65.49
CA ALA A 103 97.60 -43.10 -64.75
C ALA A 103 96.73 -43.96 -65.66
N ALA A 104 96.17 -43.38 -66.72
CA ALA A 104 95.39 -44.08 -67.74
C ALA A 104 96.29 -44.91 -68.68
N ASN A 105 97.57 -44.54 -68.82
CA ASN A 105 98.53 -45.13 -69.76
C ASN A 105 99.81 -45.64 -69.04
N PRO A 106 99.73 -46.77 -68.31
CA PRO A 106 100.86 -47.29 -67.52
C PRO A 106 102.10 -47.67 -68.35
N ASP A 107 101.90 -48.02 -69.63
CA ASP A 107 102.97 -48.31 -70.59
C ASP A 107 103.82 -47.07 -70.90
N VAL A 108 103.18 -45.91 -71.03
CA VAL A 108 103.87 -44.62 -71.19
C VAL A 108 104.66 -44.28 -69.93
N ALA A 109 104.07 -44.48 -68.75
CA ALA A 109 104.75 -44.28 -67.47
C ALA A 109 105.99 -45.17 -67.32
N ALA A 110 105.92 -46.43 -67.76
CA ALA A 110 107.04 -47.35 -67.72
C ALA A 110 108.17 -46.99 -68.72
N SER A 111 107.85 -46.33 -69.83
CA SER A 111 108.83 -45.93 -70.86
C SER A 111 109.78 -44.83 -70.40
N GLY A 112 109.39 -44.05 -69.39
CA GLY A 112 110.14 -42.87 -68.93
C GLY A 112 110.17 -41.71 -69.95
N MET A 113 109.32 -41.78 -70.99
CA MET A 113 109.13 -40.69 -71.95
C MET A 113 108.31 -39.56 -71.33
N ASP A 114 108.56 -38.32 -71.76
CA ASP A 114 107.71 -37.19 -71.41
C ASP A 114 106.25 -37.45 -71.87
N PRO A 115 105.26 -37.44 -70.95
CA PRO A 115 103.86 -37.74 -71.27
C PRO A 115 103.26 -36.78 -72.28
N LEU A 116 103.65 -35.50 -72.25
CA LEU A 116 103.14 -34.51 -73.19
C LEU A 116 103.66 -34.79 -74.60
N THR A 117 104.96 -35.02 -74.72
CA THR A 117 105.58 -35.46 -75.98
C THR A 117 104.97 -36.77 -76.49
N HIS A 118 104.72 -37.74 -75.61
CA HIS A 118 104.08 -39.00 -76.00
C HIS A 118 102.67 -38.77 -76.56
N TYR A 119 101.82 -38.01 -75.86
CA TYR A 119 100.47 -37.73 -76.33
C TYR A 119 100.47 -37.07 -77.70
N ARG A 120 101.30 -36.02 -77.88
CA ARG A 120 101.39 -35.25 -79.12
C ARG A 120 101.82 -36.07 -80.32
N VAL A 121 102.75 -37.01 -80.14
CA VAL A 121 103.33 -37.79 -81.25
C VAL A 121 102.56 -39.09 -81.51
N PHE A 122 102.07 -39.75 -80.45
CA PHE A 122 101.48 -41.09 -80.53
C PHE A 122 100.08 -41.16 -79.91
N GLY A 123 99.89 -40.58 -78.73
CA GLY A 123 98.71 -40.82 -77.90
C GLY A 123 97.37 -40.53 -78.56
N TRP A 124 97.24 -39.37 -79.22
CA TRP A 124 95.98 -39.02 -79.89
C TRP A 124 95.71 -39.89 -81.13
N LEU A 125 96.75 -40.35 -81.83
CA LEU A 125 96.62 -41.29 -82.95
C LEU A 125 96.17 -42.69 -82.48
N GLU A 126 96.47 -43.02 -81.23
CA GLU A 126 96.03 -44.26 -80.58
C GLU A 126 94.65 -44.13 -79.91
N GLY A 127 93.98 -42.98 -80.01
CA GLY A 127 92.68 -42.71 -79.38
C GLY A 127 92.74 -42.54 -77.87
N ARG A 128 93.92 -42.31 -77.29
CA ARG A 128 94.07 -42.15 -75.84
C ARG A 128 93.60 -40.78 -75.39
N ASP A 129 92.85 -40.71 -74.30
CA ASP A 129 92.34 -39.44 -73.79
C ASP A 129 93.39 -38.63 -73.03
N PRO A 130 93.53 -37.31 -73.33
CA PRO A 130 94.49 -36.44 -72.68
C PRO A 130 94.08 -36.05 -71.23
N SER A 131 92.79 -36.11 -70.92
CA SER A 131 92.24 -35.87 -69.58
C SER A 131 90.80 -36.42 -69.48
N PRO A 132 90.23 -36.56 -68.27
CA PRO A 132 88.82 -36.97 -68.09
C PRO A 132 87.79 -36.00 -68.68
N PHE A 133 88.22 -34.83 -69.12
CA PHE A 133 87.36 -33.75 -69.60
C PHE A 133 87.38 -33.59 -71.12
N PHE A 134 88.09 -34.49 -71.83
CA PHE A 134 88.16 -34.50 -73.28
C PHE A 134 88.17 -35.95 -73.78
N ASP A 135 87.11 -36.32 -74.51
CA ASP A 135 87.00 -37.64 -75.14
C ASP A 135 87.49 -37.53 -76.59
N THR A 136 88.65 -38.14 -76.87
CA THR A 136 89.36 -38.03 -78.15
C THR A 136 88.54 -38.63 -79.29
N ASP A 137 87.95 -39.80 -79.06
CA ASP A 137 87.19 -40.52 -80.08
C ASP A 137 85.82 -39.88 -80.30
N ALA A 138 85.11 -39.48 -79.24
CA ALA A 138 83.82 -38.80 -79.35
C ALA A 138 83.97 -37.42 -79.99
N TYR A 139 85.06 -36.71 -79.71
CA TYR A 139 85.34 -35.43 -80.35
C TYR A 139 85.61 -35.61 -81.85
N LEU A 140 86.45 -36.56 -82.26
CA LEU A 140 86.70 -36.85 -83.68
C LEU A 140 85.44 -37.35 -84.41
N ALA A 141 84.60 -38.15 -83.74
CA ALA A 141 83.34 -38.65 -84.29
C ALA A 141 82.31 -37.52 -84.50
N ALA A 142 82.21 -36.58 -83.55
CA ALA A 142 81.34 -35.42 -83.65
C ALA A 142 81.86 -34.37 -84.65
N ASN A 143 83.16 -34.40 -84.99
CA ASN A 143 83.84 -33.40 -85.81
C ASN A 143 84.61 -34.05 -86.98
N PRO A 144 83.90 -34.55 -88.02
CA PRO A 144 84.51 -35.30 -89.12
C PRO A 144 85.52 -34.49 -89.94
N ASP A 145 85.37 -33.16 -89.96
CA ASP A 145 86.29 -32.22 -90.61
C ASP A 145 87.67 -32.21 -89.93
N VAL A 146 87.69 -32.28 -88.61
CA VAL A 146 88.93 -32.38 -87.81
C VAL A 146 89.58 -33.73 -88.04
N ALA A 147 88.79 -34.81 -88.01
CA ALA A 147 89.28 -36.16 -88.28
C ALA A 147 89.91 -36.29 -89.68
N ALA A 148 89.30 -35.69 -90.70
CA ALA A 148 89.83 -35.71 -92.07
C ALA A 148 91.13 -34.89 -92.23
N SER A 149 91.32 -33.85 -91.41
CA SER A 149 92.51 -32.99 -91.45
C SER A 149 93.77 -33.65 -90.87
N GLY A 150 93.61 -34.72 -90.08
CA GLY A 150 94.71 -35.41 -89.40
C GLY A 150 95.45 -34.52 -88.39
N ILE A 151 94.79 -33.47 -87.89
CA ILE A 151 95.30 -32.58 -86.84
C ILE A 151 94.97 -33.19 -85.48
N ASN A 152 95.86 -33.01 -84.50
CA ASN A 152 95.61 -33.44 -83.13
C ASN A 152 94.28 -32.83 -82.60
N PRO A 153 93.31 -33.65 -82.15
CA PRO A 153 91.97 -33.18 -81.78
C PRO A 153 91.97 -32.25 -80.57
N LEU A 154 92.87 -32.45 -79.61
CA LEU A 154 92.99 -31.57 -78.46
C LEU A 154 93.56 -30.20 -78.87
N GLU A 155 94.63 -30.20 -79.67
CA GLU A 155 95.22 -28.96 -80.20
C GLU A 155 94.20 -28.21 -81.08
N HIS A 156 93.44 -28.92 -81.91
CA HIS A 156 92.34 -28.33 -82.68
C HIS A 156 91.27 -27.73 -81.78
N TYR A 157 90.84 -28.43 -80.74
CA TYR A 157 89.81 -27.94 -79.82
C TYR A 157 90.25 -26.65 -79.11
N ILE A 158 91.49 -26.60 -78.64
CA ILE A 158 92.07 -25.43 -77.97
C ILE A 158 92.21 -24.25 -78.94
N ALA A 159 92.73 -24.50 -80.14
CA ALA A 159 92.98 -23.46 -81.14
C ALA A 159 91.69 -22.92 -81.79
N HIS A 160 90.71 -23.80 -82.02
CA HIS A 160 89.53 -23.50 -82.85
C HIS A 160 88.22 -24.01 -82.23
N GLY A 161 88.16 -25.29 -81.84
CA GLY A 161 86.89 -25.96 -81.56
C GLY A 161 86.06 -25.36 -80.43
N ARG A 162 86.68 -24.90 -79.34
CA ARG A 162 85.98 -24.22 -78.24
C ARG A 162 85.35 -22.89 -78.66
N PHE A 163 86.00 -22.17 -79.58
CA PHE A 163 85.51 -20.90 -80.10
C PHE A 163 84.42 -21.09 -81.16
N GLU A 164 84.37 -22.27 -81.77
CA GLU A 164 83.32 -22.71 -82.68
C GLU A 164 82.11 -23.32 -81.96
N GLY A 165 82.14 -23.42 -80.63
CA GLY A 165 81.03 -23.97 -79.81
C GLY A 165 80.94 -25.50 -79.82
N ARG A 166 82.00 -26.20 -80.25
CA ARG A 166 82.05 -27.66 -80.21
C ARG A 166 82.16 -28.14 -78.75
N SER A 167 81.52 -29.25 -78.40
CA SER A 167 81.62 -29.84 -77.06
C SER A 167 82.83 -30.75 -76.94
N ALA A 168 83.53 -30.70 -75.80
CA ALA A 168 84.62 -31.61 -75.47
C ALA A 168 84.14 -33.04 -75.12
N THR A 169 82.83 -33.21 -74.81
CA THR A 169 82.20 -34.50 -74.47
C THR A 169 80.74 -34.60 -74.99
N PRO A 170 80.48 -34.74 -76.31
CA PRO A 170 79.11 -34.81 -76.85
C PRO A 170 78.38 -36.15 -76.52
N GLY A 171 77.18 -36.11 -75.88
CA GLY A 171 76.18 -37.21 -75.96
C GLY A 171 75.83 -38.10 -74.74
N SER A 172 76.08 -37.74 -73.48
CA SER A 172 76.01 -38.71 -72.35
C SER A 172 74.93 -38.58 -71.24
N LEU A 173 73.88 -37.72 -71.30
CA LEU A 173 72.97 -37.50 -70.13
C LEU A 173 71.46 -37.17 -70.45
N GLN A 174 70.51 -38.14 -70.41
CA GLN A 174 69.04 -37.90 -70.51
C GLN A 174 68.26 -38.48 -69.29
N VAL A 175 67.37 -37.70 -68.66
CA VAL A 175 66.49 -38.03 -67.50
C VAL A 175 65.01 -38.10 -67.93
N MET A 176 64.32 -39.21 -67.67
CA MET A 176 62.90 -39.40 -67.99
C MET A 176 61.97 -38.56 -67.08
N GLY A 177 60.87 -38.03 -67.63
CA GLY A 177 59.91 -37.21 -66.89
C GLY A 177 60.41 -35.80 -66.54
N PHE A 178 61.51 -35.36 -67.15
CA PHE A 178 62.08 -34.02 -67.00
C PHE A 178 61.55 -33.10 -68.11
N ASP A 179 60.98 -31.96 -67.71
CA ASP A 179 60.51 -30.92 -68.61
C ASP A 179 61.52 -29.76 -68.59
N ALA A 180 62.31 -29.64 -69.66
CA ALA A 180 63.34 -28.62 -69.76
C ALA A 180 62.79 -27.19 -69.84
N GLU A 181 61.61 -27.00 -70.44
CA GLU A 181 60.97 -25.69 -70.54
C GLU A 181 60.42 -25.27 -69.17
N TYR A 182 59.71 -26.16 -68.49
CA TYR A 182 59.26 -25.93 -67.10
C TYR A 182 60.44 -25.66 -66.17
N TYR A 183 61.49 -26.48 -66.26
CA TYR A 183 62.64 -26.37 -65.37
C TYR A 183 63.37 -25.03 -65.57
N LEU A 184 63.57 -24.58 -66.80
CA LEU A 184 64.16 -23.28 -67.09
C LEU A 184 63.25 -22.12 -66.66
N ALA A 185 61.94 -22.23 -66.90
CA ALA A 185 60.98 -21.21 -66.52
C ALA A 185 60.95 -20.99 -65.00
N ARG A 186 61.14 -22.06 -64.21
CA ARG A 186 61.19 -21.99 -62.74
C ARG A 186 62.57 -21.65 -62.19
N ASN A 187 63.64 -21.82 -62.99
CA ASN A 187 65.03 -21.67 -62.57
C ASN A 187 65.85 -20.79 -63.56
N PRO A 188 65.67 -19.45 -63.53
CA PRO A 188 66.33 -18.53 -64.47
C PRO A 188 67.86 -18.48 -64.33
N ASP A 189 68.37 -18.81 -63.15
CA ASP A 189 69.80 -18.93 -62.85
C ASP A 189 70.48 -20.00 -63.72
N VAL A 190 69.76 -21.08 -64.04
CA VAL A 190 70.25 -22.16 -64.89
C VAL A 190 70.38 -21.70 -66.34
N ALA A 191 69.42 -20.92 -66.85
CA ALA A 191 69.49 -20.35 -68.20
C ALA A 191 70.69 -19.41 -68.37
N ALA A 192 70.99 -18.60 -67.35
CA ALA A 192 72.12 -17.67 -67.36
C ALA A 192 73.50 -18.36 -67.32
N SER A 193 73.56 -19.59 -66.79
CA SER A 193 74.81 -20.35 -66.65
C SER A 193 75.34 -20.92 -67.98
N GLY A 194 74.52 -20.99 -69.03
CA GLY A 194 74.84 -21.67 -70.29
C GLY A 194 74.94 -23.20 -70.18
N MET A 195 74.72 -23.78 -68.99
CA MET A 195 74.65 -25.23 -68.78
C MET A 195 73.34 -25.80 -69.34
N SER A 196 73.36 -27.04 -69.81
CA SER A 196 72.12 -27.74 -70.16
C SER A 196 71.21 -27.85 -68.92
N PRO A 197 69.89 -27.55 -69.02
CA PRO A 197 68.96 -27.65 -67.89
C PRO A 197 68.96 -29.04 -67.25
N GLN A 198 69.15 -30.07 -68.07
CA GLN A 198 69.18 -31.46 -67.63
C GLN A 198 70.50 -31.81 -66.95
N GLN A 199 71.62 -31.25 -67.41
CA GLN A 199 72.91 -31.36 -66.72
C GLN A 199 72.83 -30.69 -65.34
N HIS A 200 72.23 -29.50 -65.27
CA HIS A 200 72.04 -28.81 -64.01
C HIS A 200 71.14 -29.61 -63.06
N TYR A 201 70.03 -30.16 -63.54
CA TYR A 201 69.13 -30.94 -62.70
C TYR A 201 69.82 -32.17 -62.09
N VAL A 202 70.60 -32.91 -62.89
CA VAL A 202 71.31 -34.11 -62.43
C VAL A 202 72.42 -33.76 -61.44
N LEU A 203 73.18 -32.69 -61.68
CA LEU A 203 74.32 -32.33 -60.85
C LEU A 203 73.94 -31.60 -59.56
N PHE A 204 72.91 -30.75 -59.60
CA PHE A 204 72.56 -29.84 -58.51
C PHE A 204 71.08 -29.89 -58.17
N GLY A 205 70.21 -29.84 -59.18
CA GLY A 205 68.77 -29.64 -59.00
C GLY A 205 68.06 -30.67 -58.12
N ARG A 206 68.45 -31.95 -58.19
CA ARG A 206 67.89 -33.02 -57.35
C ARG A 206 68.16 -32.78 -55.86
N ALA A 207 69.40 -32.45 -55.51
CA ALA A 207 69.81 -32.18 -54.14
C ALA A 207 69.16 -30.89 -53.60
N GLU A 208 68.97 -29.91 -54.48
CA GLU A 208 68.32 -28.63 -54.14
C GLU A 208 66.79 -28.73 -54.07
N GLY A 209 66.19 -29.86 -54.48
CA GLY A 209 64.74 -30.06 -54.45
C GLY A 209 63.96 -29.30 -55.53
N ARG A 210 64.61 -28.95 -56.63
CA ARG A 210 63.94 -28.28 -57.75
C ARG A 210 63.06 -29.29 -58.49
N ALA A 211 61.80 -28.93 -58.74
CA ALA A 211 60.84 -29.80 -59.42
C ALA A 211 61.24 -30.08 -60.88
N ALA A 212 61.20 -31.35 -61.28
CA ALA A 212 61.56 -31.79 -62.63
C ALA A 212 60.47 -31.49 -63.68
N ASN A 213 59.21 -31.39 -63.26
CA ASN A 213 58.04 -31.11 -64.08
C ASN A 213 56.92 -30.49 -63.21
N ALA A 214 55.83 -30.06 -63.83
CA ALA A 214 54.73 -29.36 -63.16
C ALA A 214 53.81 -30.25 -62.30
N VAL A 215 53.88 -31.57 -62.43
CA VAL A 215 52.85 -32.49 -61.91
C VAL A 215 53.39 -33.37 -60.76
N PHE A 216 54.71 -33.51 -60.66
CA PHE A 216 55.35 -34.24 -59.57
C PHE A 216 55.77 -33.30 -58.44
N ASP A 217 55.18 -33.48 -57.26
CA ASP A 217 55.57 -32.77 -56.04
C ASP A 217 56.39 -33.71 -55.15
N ARG A 218 57.69 -33.43 -55.04
CA ARG A 218 58.61 -34.25 -54.25
C ARG A 218 58.21 -34.30 -52.78
N ASP A 219 57.88 -33.17 -52.19
CA ASP A 219 57.72 -33.06 -50.74
C ASP A 219 56.40 -33.71 -50.33
N HIS A 220 55.33 -33.53 -51.11
CA HIS A 220 54.07 -34.27 -50.94
C HIS A 220 54.26 -35.78 -51.17
N TYR A 221 54.96 -36.17 -52.25
CA TYR A 221 55.16 -37.58 -52.54
C TYR A 221 55.92 -38.28 -51.42
N LEU A 222 56.90 -37.63 -50.81
CA LEU A 222 57.62 -38.17 -49.66
C LEU A 222 56.78 -38.18 -48.38
N SER A 223 55.89 -37.21 -48.16
CA SER A 223 55.04 -37.17 -46.96
C SER A 223 54.00 -38.29 -46.96
N GLU A 224 53.37 -38.56 -48.10
CA GLU A 224 52.40 -39.64 -48.26
C GLU A 224 53.07 -41.02 -48.32
N ASN A 225 54.35 -41.08 -48.64
CA ASN A 225 55.10 -42.33 -48.84
C ASN A 225 56.37 -42.37 -47.95
N PRO A 226 56.22 -42.51 -46.62
CA PRO A 226 57.36 -42.53 -45.68
C PRO A 226 58.36 -43.66 -45.95
N ASP A 227 57.92 -44.76 -46.55
CA ASP A 227 58.75 -45.88 -46.96
C ASP A 227 59.74 -45.50 -48.07
N VAL A 228 59.32 -44.67 -49.03
CA VAL A 228 60.19 -44.14 -50.09
C VAL A 228 61.21 -43.19 -49.49
N ALA A 229 60.79 -42.32 -48.56
CA ALA A 229 61.68 -41.41 -47.84
C ALA A 229 62.80 -42.16 -47.11
N ALA A 230 62.48 -43.28 -46.46
CA ALA A 230 63.44 -44.10 -45.74
C ALA A 230 64.42 -44.86 -46.66
N SER A 231 64.05 -45.12 -47.91
CA SER A 231 64.87 -45.88 -48.87
C SER A 231 66.05 -45.11 -49.45
N GLY A 232 66.00 -43.77 -49.41
CA GLY A 232 66.97 -42.89 -50.08
C GLY A 232 66.91 -42.92 -51.62
N MET A 233 65.93 -43.61 -52.22
CA MET A 233 65.69 -43.59 -53.66
C MET A 233 65.20 -42.22 -54.11
N ASP A 234 65.56 -41.80 -55.32
CA ASP A 234 65.02 -40.57 -55.92
C ASP A 234 63.49 -40.67 -56.03
N PRO A 235 62.71 -39.74 -55.45
CA PRO A 235 61.25 -39.86 -55.37
C PRO A 235 60.56 -39.88 -56.75
N LEU A 236 61.09 -39.11 -57.71
CA LEU A 236 60.57 -39.09 -59.08
C LEU A 236 60.88 -40.41 -59.78
N GLU A 237 62.09 -40.94 -59.62
CA GLU A 237 62.46 -42.25 -60.14
C GLU A 237 61.60 -43.37 -59.54
N HIS A 238 61.37 -43.32 -58.21
CA HIS A 238 60.50 -44.28 -57.54
C HIS A 238 59.09 -44.23 -58.11
N TYR A 239 58.50 -43.04 -58.23
CA TYR A 239 57.16 -42.90 -58.78
C TYR A 239 57.06 -43.42 -60.21
N LEU A 240 58.02 -43.07 -61.08
CA LEU A 240 58.02 -43.48 -62.48
C LEU A 240 58.07 -45.00 -62.65
N ARG A 241 58.82 -45.68 -61.78
CA ARG A 241 59.06 -47.13 -61.88
C ARG A 241 58.03 -47.98 -61.13
N PHE A 242 57.61 -47.54 -59.95
CA PHE A 242 56.83 -48.34 -59.01
C PHE A 242 55.57 -47.61 -58.54
N GLY A 243 55.69 -46.35 -58.14
CA GLY A 243 54.64 -45.64 -57.42
C GLY A 243 53.28 -45.61 -58.10
N TRP A 244 53.23 -45.36 -59.41
CA TRP A 244 51.96 -45.33 -60.14
C TRP A 244 51.26 -46.70 -60.23
N ARG A 245 52.02 -47.81 -60.20
CA ARG A 245 51.45 -49.18 -60.19
C ARG A 245 50.95 -49.57 -58.81
N GLU A 246 51.55 -48.98 -57.79
CA GLU A 246 51.13 -49.07 -56.40
C GLU A 246 49.98 -48.11 -56.09
N GLN A 247 49.40 -47.45 -57.10
CA GLN A 247 48.30 -46.50 -56.97
C GLN A 247 48.60 -45.31 -56.05
N ARG A 248 49.89 -44.94 -55.94
CA ARG A 248 50.31 -43.72 -55.22
C ARG A 248 50.13 -42.51 -56.13
N ASN A 249 49.78 -41.37 -55.56
CA ASN A 249 49.59 -40.12 -56.30
C ASN A 249 50.89 -39.30 -56.33
N PRO A 250 51.30 -38.72 -57.48
CA PRO A 250 52.53 -37.95 -57.62
C PRO A 250 52.44 -36.53 -57.02
N SER A 251 51.23 -36.03 -56.79
CA SER A 251 50.95 -34.73 -56.16
C SER A 251 49.48 -34.68 -55.71
N PRO A 252 49.06 -33.68 -54.89
CA PRO A 252 47.66 -33.48 -54.54
C PRO A 252 46.77 -33.13 -55.75
N GLU A 253 47.39 -32.64 -56.82
CA GLU A 253 46.73 -32.16 -58.03
C GLU A 253 46.49 -33.29 -59.06
N PHE A 254 46.96 -34.51 -58.78
CA PHE A 254 46.92 -35.63 -59.73
C PHE A 254 46.51 -36.94 -59.06
N ASP A 255 45.28 -37.40 -59.32
CA ASP A 255 44.83 -38.74 -58.91
C ASP A 255 45.16 -39.78 -59.99
N ALA A 256 46.17 -40.60 -59.73
CA ALA A 256 46.65 -41.60 -60.69
C ALA A 256 45.62 -42.72 -60.93
N ALA A 257 44.85 -43.12 -59.90
CA ALA A 257 43.87 -44.18 -60.01
C ALA A 257 42.64 -43.71 -60.78
N LYS A 258 42.13 -42.51 -60.48
CA LYS A 258 41.02 -41.89 -61.20
C LYS A 258 41.40 -41.56 -62.64
N TYR A 259 42.61 -41.04 -62.89
CA TYR A 259 43.07 -40.78 -64.25
C TYR A 259 43.08 -42.06 -65.09
N LEU A 260 43.50 -43.20 -64.54
CA LEU A 260 43.44 -44.48 -65.24
C LEU A 260 41.99 -45.00 -65.41
N ALA A 261 41.10 -44.76 -64.45
CA ALA A 261 39.68 -45.14 -64.55
C ALA A 261 38.93 -44.35 -65.63
N ASP A 262 39.16 -43.04 -65.68
CA ASP A 262 38.54 -42.14 -66.66
C ASP A 262 39.16 -42.31 -68.07
N ASN A 263 40.38 -42.86 -68.15
CA ASN A 263 41.13 -43.06 -69.39
C ASN A 263 41.52 -44.54 -69.59
N PRO A 264 40.55 -45.41 -69.93
CA PRO A 264 40.78 -46.86 -70.02
C PRO A 264 41.77 -47.26 -71.11
N ASP A 265 42.00 -46.40 -72.12
CA ASP A 265 43.03 -46.56 -73.15
C ASP A 265 44.45 -46.50 -72.56
N VAL A 266 44.70 -45.55 -71.64
CA VAL A 266 45.98 -45.40 -70.93
C VAL A 266 46.20 -46.59 -69.99
N ALA A 267 45.15 -47.01 -69.28
CA ALA A 267 45.19 -48.16 -68.40
C ALA A 267 45.49 -49.46 -69.15
N ALA A 268 44.82 -49.70 -70.29
CA ALA A 268 45.04 -50.88 -71.12
C ALA A 268 46.46 -50.93 -71.72
N ALA A 269 47.04 -49.78 -72.06
CA ALA A 269 48.39 -49.67 -72.57
C ALA A 269 49.49 -49.84 -71.50
N GLY A 270 49.12 -49.81 -70.21
CA GLY A 270 50.07 -49.94 -69.10
C GLY A 270 51.10 -48.80 -69.06
N ILE A 271 50.70 -47.61 -69.53
CA ILE A 271 51.54 -46.41 -69.57
C ILE A 271 51.43 -45.68 -68.23
N ASN A 272 52.53 -45.10 -67.76
CA ASN A 272 52.51 -44.29 -66.55
C ASN A 272 51.55 -43.09 -66.73
N PRO A 273 50.54 -42.91 -65.86
CA PRO A 273 49.49 -41.91 -66.04
C PRO A 273 50.02 -40.47 -65.99
N MET A 274 51.02 -40.18 -65.15
CA MET A 274 51.64 -38.85 -65.10
C MET A 274 52.44 -38.55 -66.37
N LEU A 275 53.19 -39.54 -66.88
CA LEU A 275 53.97 -39.36 -68.10
C LEU A 275 53.04 -39.17 -69.31
N HIS A 276 51.98 -39.97 -69.41
CA HIS A 276 50.95 -39.79 -70.42
C HIS A 276 50.29 -38.40 -70.31
N TYR A 277 49.99 -37.95 -69.10
CA TYR A 277 49.38 -36.64 -68.91
C TYR A 277 50.28 -35.49 -69.36
N LEU A 278 51.57 -35.53 -68.98
CA LEU A 278 52.57 -34.54 -69.38
C LEU A 278 52.81 -34.54 -70.90
N GLU A 279 52.86 -35.71 -71.53
CA GLU A 279 53.15 -35.84 -72.96
C GLU A 279 51.93 -35.58 -73.86
N HIS A 280 50.74 -36.00 -73.44
CA HIS A 280 49.52 -36.04 -74.25
C HIS A 280 48.31 -35.42 -73.56
N GLY A 281 48.07 -35.75 -72.29
CA GLY A 281 46.84 -35.41 -71.57
C GLY A 281 46.52 -33.92 -71.50
N ILE A 282 47.53 -33.05 -71.36
CA ILE A 282 47.35 -31.59 -71.37
C ILE A 282 46.83 -31.10 -72.74
N ARG A 283 47.34 -31.65 -73.86
CA ARG A 283 46.87 -31.28 -75.21
C ARG A 283 45.50 -31.86 -75.52
N GLU A 284 45.20 -33.02 -74.95
CA GLU A 284 43.94 -33.74 -75.12
C GLU A 284 42.85 -33.27 -74.15
N GLN A 285 43.12 -32.28 -73.29
CA GLN A 285 42.18 -31.76 -72.28
C GLN A 285 41.64 -32.82 -71.31
N ARG A 286 42.43 -33.86 -71.03
CA ARG A 286 42.06 -34.89 -70.03
C ARG A 286 42.18 -34.31 -68.62
N CYS A 287 41.23 -34.58 -67.73
CA CYS A 287 41.24 -34.05 -66.36
C CYS A 287 42.14 -34.89 -65.43
N ALA A 288 42.96 -34.22 -64.62
CA ALA A 288 43.85 -34.84 -63.63
C ALA A 288 43.29 -34.79 -62.18
N ARG A 289 42.18 -34.07 -61.94
CA ARG A 289 41.57 -33.84 -60.61
C ARG A 289 40.16 -34.44 -60.50
N PRO A 290 39.70 -34.86 -59.30
CA PRO A 290 38.31 -35.19 -59.04
C PRO A 290 37.40 -33.94 -59.13
N VAL A 291 36.16 -34.11 -59.60
CA VAL A 291 35.09 -33.09 -59.55
C VAL A 291 34.15 -33.53 -58.43
N HIS A 292 33.93 -32.68 -57.42
CA HIS A 292 32.96 -32.93 -56.33
C HIS A 292 31.57 -32.43 -56.74
N GLU A 293 30.52 -33.18 -56.42
CA GLU A 293 29.12 -32.84 -56.68
C GLU A 293 28.42 -32.34 -55.41
N ALA A 294 27.40 -31.48 -55.58
CA ALA A 294 26.64 -30.97 -54.45
C ALA A 294 25.61 -31.99 -53.93
N PRO A 295 25.19 -31.90 -52.65
CA PRO A 295 24.05 -32.66 -52.15
C PRO A 295 22.79 -32.38 -52.98
N THR A 296 21.91 -33.36 -53.14
CA THR A 296 20.81 -33.30 -54.14
C THR A 296 19.41 -33.22 -53.54
N GLU A 297 19.20 -33.77 -52.34
CA GLU A 297 17.88 -33.80 -51.70
C GLU A 297 18.02 -33.68 -50.18
N ILE A 298 17.09 -32.95 -49.55
CA ILE A 298 16.86 -32.96 -48.10
C ILE A 298 15.47 -33.53 -47.82
N THR A 299 15.36 -34.46 -46.87
CA THR A 299 14.09 -34.99 -46.35
C THR A 299 13.97 -34.73 -44.85
N LEU A 300 12.79 -34.31 -44.40
CA LEU A 300 12.44 -34.14 -42.99
C LEU A 300 11.30 -35.11 -42.65
N THR A 301 11.58 -36.09 -41.80
CA THR A 301 10.61 -37.10 -41.34
C THR A 301 10.22 -36.82 -39.89
N GLY A 302 8.94 -36.52 -39.65
CA GLY A 302 8.41 -36.16 -38.33
C GLY A 302 7.05 -35.46 -38.44
N GLU A 303 6.45 -35.12 -37.30
CA GLU A 303 5.22 -34.33 -37.26
C GLU A 303 5.54 -32.86 -37.58
N ARG A 304 4.90 -32.32 -38.62
CA ARG A 304 5.03 -30.91 -39.02
C ARG A 304 4.03 -30.01 -38.30
N VAL A 305 3.54 -30.48 -37.16
CA VAL A 305 2.63 -29.77 -36.26
C VAL A 305 3.33 -29.72 -34.92
N LEU A 306 3.72 -28.52 -34.50
CA LEU A 306 4.37 -28.27 -33.23
C LEU A 306 3.36 -27.75 -32.23
N GLN A 307 3.48 -28.19 -31.00
CA GLN A 307 2.69 -27.67 -29.89
C GLN A 307 3.36 -26.42 -29.34
N GLU A 308 2.60 -25.35 -29.15
CA GLU A 308 3.12 -24.11 -28.57
C GLU A 308 3.51 -24.29 -27.09
N ALA A 309 4.17 -23.27 -26.52
CA ALA A 309 4.59 -23.26 -25.11
C ALA A 309 5.41 -24.50 -24.68
N ARG A 310 6.03 -25.21 -25.63
CA ARG A 310 6.76 -26.46 -25.41
C ARG A 310 8.24 -26.31 -25.77
N PRO A 311 9.11 -25.91 -24.81
CA PRO A 311 10.51 -25.69 -25.07
C PRO A 311 11.23 -26.92 -25.62
N GLY A 312 12.08 -26.73 -26.63
CA GLY A 312 12.88 -27.81 -27.21
C GLY A 312 12.09 -28.85 -28.01
N ALA A 313 10.89 -28.48 -28.50
CA ALA A 313 10.07 -29.38 -29.31
C ALA A 313 10.85 -29.93 -30.52
N VAL A 314 10.75 -31.26 -30.70
CA VAL A 314 11.38 -31.97 -31.82
C VAL A 314 10.46 -31.93 -33.03
N VAL A 315 10.98 -31.49 -34.16
CA VAL A 315 10.26 -31.45 -35.44
C VAL A 315 10.37 -32.80 -36.16
N GLY A 316 11.58 -33.35 -36.22
CA GLY A 316 11.82 -34.63 -36.90
C GLY A 316 13.27 -34.89 -37.27
N LEU A 317 13.51 -36.04 -37.91
CA LEU A 317 14.82 -36.41 -38.43
C LEU A 317 15.06 -35.74 -39.79
N VAL A 318 16.28 -35.24 -39.99
CA VAL A 318 16.74 -34.65 -41.25
C VAL A 318 17.76 -35.57 -41.91
N GLU A 319 17.55 -35.83 -43.19
CA GLU A 319 18.45 -36.63 -44.01
C GLU A 319 18.73 -35.87 -45.31
N ALA A 320 19.95 -36.00 -45.83
CA ALA A 320 20.31 -35.52 -47.16
C ALA A 320 20.98 -36.62 -47.99
N ARG A 321 20.91 -36.49 -49.31
CA ARG A 321 21.56 -37.42 -50.25
C ARG A 321 22.64 -36.72 -51.05
N ASP A 322 23.79 -37.38 -51.16
CA ASP A 322 24.95 -36.90 -51.90
C ASP A 322 25.49 -38.00 -52.83
N PRO A 323 25.78 -37.69 -54.11
CA PRO A 323 26.33 -38.67 -55.06
C PRO A 323 27.71 -39.23 -54.67
N ASP A 324 28.54 -38.43 -53.99
CA ASP A 324 29.89 -38.78 -53.56
C ASP A 324 29.90 -39.44 -52.16
N GLY A 325 28.80 -39.36 -51.42
CA GLY A 325 28.61 -40.01 -50.13
C GLY A 325 29.18 -39.24 -48.94
N ASP A 326 29.34 -37.92 -49.11
CA ASP A 326 29.92 -37.04 -48.10
C ASP A 326 29.04 -36.84 -46.85
N SER A 327 29.68 -36.49 -45.74
CA SER A 327 29.00 -36.07 -44.51
C SER A 327 28.54 -34.61 -44.60
N PHE A 328 27.41 -34.27 -43.97
CA PHE A 328 26.81 -32.93 -44.07
C PHE A 328 26.99 -32.09 -42.82
N ALA A 329 27.31 -30.81 -43.01
CA ALA A 329 27.04 -29.76 -42.06
C ALA A 329 25.63 -29.19 -42.31
N TRP A 330 24.83 -29.09 -41.25
CA TRP A 330 23.45 -28.58 -41.32
C TRP A 330 23.36 -27.15 -40.81
N SER A 331 22.60 -26.31 -41.51
CA SER A 331 22.16 -25.01 -41.00
C SER A 331 20.67 -24.80 -41.25
N VAL A 332 20.04 -24.04 -40.37
CA VAL A 332 18.64 -23.61 -40.46
C VAL A 332 18.63 -22.08 -40.59
N ASP A 333 17.72 -21.53 -41.39
CA ASP A 333 17.58 -20.07 -41.58
C ASP A 333 16.92 -19.36 -40.39
N ASP A 334 16.21 -20.10 -39.54
CA ASP A 334 15.61 -19.60 -38.30
C ASP A 334 16.48 -19.93 -37.09
N GLU A 335 16.94 -18.89 -36.39
CA GLU A 335 17.83 -19.00 -35.24
C GLU A 335 17.20 -19.72 -34.04
N ARG A 336 15.86 -19.88 -33.99
CA ARG A 336 15.15 -20.62 -32.94
C ARG A 336 15.38 -22.12 -33.04
N PHE A 337 15.75 -22.61 -34.22
CA PHE A 337 15.91 -24.02 -34.52
C PHE A 337 17.38 -24.43 -34.61
N GLU A 338 17.64 -25.72 -34.39
CA GLU A 338 18.94 -26.33 -34.58
C GLU A 338 18.79 -27.78 -35.06
N VAL A 339 19.82 -28.29 -35.73
CA VAL A 339 19.96 -29.70 -36.06
C VAL A 339 21.03 -30.31 -35.16
N VAL A 340 20.63 -31.21 -34.28
CA VAL A 340 21.54 -31.93 -33.37
C VAL A 340 21.38 -33.43 -33.63
N ASP A 341 22.50 -34.10 -33.94
CA ASP A 341 22.53 -35.55 -34.23
C ASP A 341 21.49 -35.99 -35.28
N GLY A 342 21.30 -35.17 -36.33
CA GLY A 342 20.33 -35.44 -37.40
C GLY A 342 18.87 -35.20 -37.03
N VAL A 343 18.59 -34.56 -35.88
CA VAL A 343 17.25 -34.19 -35.44
C VAL A 343 17.08 -32.67 -35.52
N LEU A 344 16.11 -32.20 -36.28
CA LEU A 344 15.64 -30.81 -36.23
C LEU A 344 14.77 -30.62 -34.99
N LYS A 345 15.15 -29.67 -34.14
CA LYS A 345 14.39 -29.29 -32.94
C LYS A 345 14.49 -27.78 -32.68
N LEU A 346 13.61 -27.27 -31.83
CA LEU A 346 13.81 -25.96 -31.19
C LEU A 346 15.03 -26.04 -30.25
N LYS A 347 15.74 -24.91 -30.13
CA LYS A 347 16.80 -24.76 -29.13
C LYS A 347 16.23 -24.85 -27.72
N ASP A 348 17.05 -25.31 -26.78
CA ASP A 348 16.65 -25.44 -25.39
C ASP A 348 16.21 -24.07 -24.82
N GLY A 349 15.03 -24.05 -24.18
CA GLY A 349 14.43 -22.82 -23.63
C GLY A 349 13.65 -21.97 -24.63
N ILE A 350 13.61 -22.34 -25.91
CA ILE A 350 12.78 -21.65 -26.92
C ILE A 350 11.47 -22.41 -27.13
N ALA A 351 10.35 -21.70 -27.02
CA ALA A 351 9.02 -22.17 -27.35
C ALA A 351 8.40 -21.29 -28.45
N LEU A 352 7.40 -21.84 -29.15
CA LEU A 352 6.57 -21.10 -30.09
C LEU A 352 5.33 -20.56 -29.38
N ASP A 353 4.71 -19.57 -30.00
CA ASP A 353 3.54 -18.82 -29.57
C ASP A 353 2.61 -18.79 -30.79
N PHE A 354 1.45 -19.43 -30.70
CA PHE A 354 0.50 -19.59 -31.79
C PHE A 354 -0.12 -18.26 -32.18
N GLU A 355 -0.46 -17.41 -31.20
CA GLU A 355 -1.06 -16.08 -31.40
C GLU A 355 -0.10 -15.17 -32.19
N ALA A 356 1.20 -15.31 -31.97
CA ALA A 356 2.23 -14.57 -32.69
C ALA A 356 2.51 -15.15 -34.08
N GLU A 357 2.63 -16.48 -34.19
CA GLU A 357 3.02 -17.15 -35.43
C GLU A 357 2.40 -18.57 -35.55
N PRO A 358 1.17 -18.71 -36.07
CA PRO A 358 0.44 -19.99 -36.11
C PRO A 358 1.01 -20.98 -37.14
N ALA A 359 1.88 -20.50 -38.04
CA ALA A 359 2.61 -21.33 -38.99
C ALA A 359 3.89 -20.61 -39.40
N LEU A 360 4.96 -21.37 -39.61
CA LEU A 360 6.26 -20.85 -39.99
C LEU A 360 6.92 -21.72 -41.06
N ARG A 361 7.81 -21.12 -41.84
CA ARG A 361 8.49 -21.78 -42.95
C ARG A 361 10.00 -21.78 -42.73
N LEU A 362 10.60 -22.96 -42.60
CA LEU A 362 12.03 -23.15 -42.34
C LEU A 362 12.75 -23.61 -43.59
N ALA A 363 13.88 -23.00 -43.91
CA ALA A 363 14.84 -23.48 -44.90
C ALA A 363 16.01 -24.21 -44.24
N LEU A 364 16.12 -25.51 -44.51
CA LEU A 364 17.27 -26.33 -44.13
C LEU A 364 18.31 -26.33 -45.24
N THR A 365 19.57 -26.13 -44.89
CA THR A 365 20.70 -26.22 -45.81
C THR A 365 21.65 -27.34 -45.37
N ALA A 366 21.94 -28.27 -46.26
CA ALA A 366 22.96 -29.29 -46.09
C ALA A 366 24.17 -28.90 -46.95
N THR A 367 25.35 -28.83 -46.32
CA THR A 367 26.61 -28.46 -46.97
C THR A 367 27.61 -29.60 -46.83
N ASP A 368 28.23 -30.03 -47.93
CA ASP A 368 29.29 -31.04 -47.93
C ASP A 368 30.63 -30.49 -47.40
N ALA A 369 31.64 -31.36 -47.30
CA ALA A 369 32.98 -30.99 -46.82
C ALA A 369 33.74 -30.04 -47.77
N THR A 370 33.32 -29.94 -49.03
CA THR A 370 33.92 -29.07 -50.05
C THR A 370 33.25 -27.70 -50.15
N GLY A 371 32.11 -27.54 -49.47
CA GLY A 371 31.36 -26.29 -49.38
C GLY A 371 30.23 -26.16 -50.40
N LEU A 372 29.89 -27.21 -51.15
CA LEU A 372 28.68 -27.18 -51.99
C LEU A 372 27.46 -27.52 -51.12
N SER A 373 26.32 -26.94 -51.46
CA SER A 373 25.15 -26.99 -50.59
C SER A 373 23.83 -27.10 -51.36
N VAL A 374 22.83 -27.72 -50.73
CA VAL A 374 21.42 -27.69 -51.15
C VAL A 374 20.56 -27.12 -50.03
N THR A 375 19.54 -26.34 -50.40
CA THR A 375 18.59 -25.75 -49.46
C THR A 375 17.17 -26.18 -49.82
N ARG A 376 16.38 -26.58 -48.82
CA ARG A 376 14.97 -26.95 -48.98
C ARG A 376 14.11 -26.34 -47.87
N ALA A 377 12.97 -25.78 -48.26
CA ALA A 377 12.01 -25.20 -47.32
C ALA A 377 10.92 -26.20 -46.90
N PHE A 378 10.49 -26.11 -45.64
CA PHE A 378 9.44 -26.90 -45.02
C PHE A 378 8.47 -25.98 -44.28
N ASP A 379 7.17 -26.17 -44.52
CA ASP A 379 6.11 -25.48 -43.78
C ASP A 379 5.77 -26.29 -42.52
N LEU A 380 5.78 -25.62 -41.37
CA LEU A 380 5.41 -26.14 -40.07
C LEU A 380 4.16 -25.41 -39.57
N ALA A 381 3.19 -26.15 -39.05
CA ALA A 381 2.04 -25.58 -38.36
C ALA A 381 2.32 -25.58 -36.85
N VAL A 382 1.81 -24.58 -36.15
CA VAL A 382 1.74 -24.55 -34.68
C VAL A 382 0.30 -24.87 -34.29
N CYS A 383 0.09 -25.74 -33.30
CA CYS A 383 -1.23 -25.99 -32.75
C CYS A 383 -1.45 -25.17 -31.49
N ASP A 384 -2.57 -24.48 -31.52
CA ASP A 384 -3.17 -23.66 -30.46
C ASP A 384 -3.40 -24.48 -29.17
N ILE A 385 -3.01 -23.95 -28.02
CA ILE A 385 -3.28 -24.48 -26.68
C ILE A 385 -3.87 -23.37 -25.84
N ASN A 386 -5.05 -23.63 -25.27
CA ASN A 386 -5.66 -22.73 -24.31
C ASN A 386 -4.71 -22.22 -23.19
N GLU A 387 -4.50 -20.91 -23.15
CA GLU A 387 -3.83 -20.13 -22.12
C GLU A 387 -4.80 -19.58 -21.07
N ALA A 388 -4.25 -19.11 -19.95
CA ALA A 388 -5.06 -18.42 -18.96
C ALA A 388 -5.30 -16.95 -19.36
N PRO A 389 -6.41 -16.32 -18.92
CA PRO A 389 -6.66 -14.91 -19.17
C PRO A 389 -5.50 -14.02 -18.71
N ALA A 390 -5.10 -13.06 -19.52
CA ALA A 390 -4.06 -12.08 -19.22
C ALA A 390 -4.65 -10.69 -18.88
N ALA A 391 -3.79 -9.80 -18.40
CA ALA A 391 -4.09 -8.37 -18.21
C ALA A 391 -5.33 -8.03 -17.36
N LEU A 392 -5.65 -8.84 -16.34
CA LEU A 392 -6.74 -8.57 -15.40
C LEU A 392 -6.59 -7.18 -14.75
N ALA A 393 -7.56 -6.30 -15.00
CA ALA A 393 -7.61 -4.92 -14.58
C ALA A 393 -8.99 -4.53 -14.04
N LEU A 394 -9.02 -3.51 -13.20
CA LEU A 394 -10.23 -2.92 -12.63
C LEU A 394 -10.18 -1.41 -12.91
N ASP A 395 -11.17 -0.91 -13.67
CA ASP A 395 -11.37 0.52 -13.87
C ASP A 395 -12.24 1.06 -12.74
N THR A 396 -11.61 1.82 -11.84
CA THR A 396 -12.18 2.18 -10.54
C THR A 396 -12.97 3.48 -10.59
N VAL A 397 -14.07 3.55 -9.84
CA VAL A 397 -14.77 4.80 -9.54
C VAL A 397 -14.49 5.26 -8.11
N PRO A 398 -14.60 6.55 -7.78
CA PRO A 398 -14.47 7.04 -6.41
C PRO A 398 -15.41 6.29 -5.48
N LEU A 399 -14.85 5.67 -4.43
CA LEU A 399 -15.56 4.86 -3.48
C LEU A 399 -15.69 5.61 -2.17
N HIS A 400 -16.84 6.27 -1.98
CA HIS A 400 -17.17 6.89 -0.71
C HIS A 400 -17.69 5.84 0.28
N GLU A 401 -17.36 6.02 1.54
CA GLU A 401 -17.95 5.24 2.63
C GLU A 401 -19.45 5.49 2.80
N ASN A 402 -20.10 4.76 3.71
CA ASN A 402 -21.50 4.88 4.09
C ASN A 402 -22.52 4.70 2.93
N LEU A 403 -22.04 4.38 1.72
CA LEU A 403 -22.86 4.09 0.55
C LEU A 403 -23.06 2.58 0.37
N ALA A 404 -24.22 2.09 0.83
CA ALA A 404 -24.57 0.68 0.69
C ALA A 404 -24.68 0.24 -0.78
N GLY A 405 -24.04 -0.88 -1.14
CA GLY A 405 -24.07 -1.43 -2.49
C GLY A 405 -23.29 -0.61 -3.53
N ALA A 406 -22.32 0.20 -3.10
CA ALA A 406 -21.52 1.05 -3.99
C ALA A 406 -20.80 0.25 -5.09
N ASN A 407 -20.72 0.84 -6.28
CA ASN A 407 -19.95 0.30 -7.38
C ASN A 407 -18.47 0.58 -7.17
N LEU A 408 -17.62 -0.43 -7.34
CA LEU A 408 -16.16 -0.26 -7.27
C LEU A 408 -15.59 0.06 -8.64
N GLY A 409 -16.09 -0.61 -9.68
CA GLY A 409 -15.52 -0.46 -11.01
C GLY A 409 -15.85 -1.61 -11.95
N ARG A 410 -15.38 -1.50 -13.19
CA ARG A 410 -15.54 -2.54 -14.21
C ARG A 410 -14.27 -3.35 -14.37
N LEU A 411 -14.43 -4.67 -14.35
CA LEU A 411 -13.39 -5.64 -14.59
C LEU A 411 -13.17 -5.82 -16.09
N SER A 412 -11.91 -6.00 -16.46
CA SER A 412 -11.49 -6.35 -17.80
C SER A 412 -10.29 -7.28 -17.73
N ALA A 413 -10.19 -8.18 -18.70
CA ALA A 413 -9.04 -9.03 -18.95
C ALA A 413 -9.04 -9.34 -20.46
N THR A 414 -7.95 -9.88 -20.95
CA THR A 414 -7.81 -10.31 -22.35
C THR A 414 -7.37 -11.75 -22.36
N ASP A 415 -8.00 -12.59 -23.15
CA ASP A 415 -7.54 -13.95 -23.37
C ASP A 415 -6.62 -13.99 -24.60
N PRO A 416 -5.43 -14.62 -24.54
CA PRO A 416 -4.62 -14.89 -25.72
C PRO A 416 -5.42 -15.69 -26.77
N ASP A 417 -6.23 -16.64 -26.34
CA ASP A 417 -7.05 -17.48 -27.21
C ASP A 417 -8.16 -16.69 -27.92
N ALA A 418 -8.12 -16.71 -29.25
CA ALA A 418 -9.03 -15.91 -30.06
C ALA A 418 -10.49 -16.37 -29.93
N GLY A 419 -11.31 -15.53 -29.28
CA GLY A 419 -12.76 -15.74 -29.18
C GLY A 419 -13.21 -16.39 -27.87
N ASP A 420 -12.28 -16.58 -26.93
CA ASP A 420 -12.59 -17.10 -25.61
C ASP A 420 -13.41 -16.11 -24.77
N SER A 421 -14.37 -16.66 -24.02
CA SER A 421 -15.28 -15.88 -23.18
C SER A 421 -14.78 -15.84 -21.75
N LEU A 422 -14.79 -14.66 -21.14
CA LEU A 422 -14.29 -14.46 -19.78
C LEU A 422 -15.42 -14.43 -18.74
N CYS A 423 -15.17 -15.10 -17.62
CA CYS A 423 -16.01 -15.04 -16.42
C CYS A 423 -15.23 -14.44 -15.25
N PHE A 424 -15.79 -13.45 -14.56
CA PHE A 424 -15.16 -12.82 -13.41
C PHE A 424 -15.85 -13.21 -12.10
N SER A 425 -15.06 -13.46 -11.05
CA SER A 425 -15.57 -13.81 -9.72
C SER A 425 -14.69 -13.27 -8.59
N THR A 426 -15.24 -13.23 -7.38
CA THR A 426 -14.53 -12.87 -6.14
C THR A 426 -14.99 -13.78 -5.01
N GLU A 427 -14.10 -14.09 -4.09
CA GLU A 427 -14.40 -14.88 -2.89
C GLU A 427 -14.70 -14.00 -1.66
N ASP A 428 -14.44 -12.70 -1.73
CA ASP A 428 -14.74 -11.79 -0.63
C ASP A 428 -16.27 -11.57 -0.55
N ALA A 429 -16.84 -11.95 0.61
CA ALA A 429 -18.27 -11.96 0.85
C ALA A 429 -18.92 -10.57 0.78
N ARG A 430 -18.15 -9.49 0.95
CA ARG A 430 -18.65 -8.11 0.86
C ARG A 430 -18.97 -7.69 -0.57
N PHE A 431 -18.37 -8.36 -1.56
CA PHE A 431 -18.44 -7.96 -2.96
C PHE A 431 -19.18 -8.99 -3.82
N GLU A 432 -19.62 -8.52 -4.98
CA GLU A 432 -20.17 -9.35 -6.03
C GLU A 432 -19.84 -8.79 -7.41
N VAL A 433 -19.78 -9.69 -8.39
CA VAL A 433 -19.68 -9.32 -9.80
C VAL A 433 -21.07 -9.46 -10.42
N VAL A 434 -21.58 -8.37 -10.99
CA VAL A 434 -22.88 -8.30 -11.67
C VAL A 434 -22.69 -7.86 -13.11
N ASP A 435 -23.71 -8.06 -13.95
CA ASP A 435 -23.71 -7.67 -15.38
C ASP A 435 -22.48 -8.16 -16.17
N GLY A 436 -21.94 -9.31 -15.76
CA GLY A 436 -20.76 -9.95 -16.37
C GLY A 436 -19.42 -9.39 -15.92
N ASN A 437 -19.30 -8.10 -15.58
CA ASN A 437 -18.01 -7.50 -15.21
C ASN A 437 -18.03 -6.31 -14.24
N LEU A 438 -19.18 -5.92 -13.70
CA LEU A 438 -19.25 -4.82 -12.73
C LEU A 438 -18.98 -5.37 -11.33
N LEU A 439 -17.88 -4.96 -10.70
CA LEU A 439 -17.60 -5.25 -9.30
C LEU A 439 -18.27 -4.19 -8.42
N LYS A 440 -19.12 -4.63 -7.49
CA LYS A 440 -19.80 -3.77 -6.50
C LYS A 440 -19.82 -4.41 -5.12
N LEU A 441 -20.09 -3.61 -4.09
CA LEU A 441 -20.50 -4.11 -2.77
C LEU A 441 -21.86 -4.78 -2.89
N ARG A 442 -22.10 -5.82 -2.10
CA ARG A 442 -23.44 -6.43 -2.00
C ARG A 442 -24.45 -5.44 -1.44
N ASP A 443 -25.71 -5.64 -1.80
CA ASP A 443 -26.81 -4.84 -1.28
C ASP A 443 -26.85 -4.89 0.27
N GLY A 444 -26.91 -3.72 0.89
CA GLY A 444 -26.90 -3.57 2.35
C GLY A 444 -25.51 -3.58 2.98
N VAL A 445 -24.43 -3.81 2.22
CA VAL A 445 -23.04 -3.67 2.69
C VAL A 445 -22.53 -2.27 2.34
N SER A 446 -22.06 -1.54 3.34
CA SER A 446 -21.31 -0.28 3.21
C SER A 446 -19.91 -0.43 3.79
N LEU A 447 -19.03 0.52 3.46
CA LEU A 447 -17.72 0.67 4.07
C LEU A 447 -17.77 1.81 5.10
N ASP A 448 -16.78 1.82 5.97
CA ASP A 448 -16.56 2.75 7.07
C ASP A 448 -15.07 3.11 7.00
N PHE A 449 -14.76 4.37 6.73
CA PHE A 449 -13.40 4.85 6.49
C PHE A 449 -12.56 4.79 7.78
N GLU A 450 -13.15 5.16 8.91
CA GLU A 450 -12.55 5.11 10.24
C GLU A 450 -12.15 3.68 10.63
N ALA A 451 -12.92 2.68 10.17
CA ALA A 451 -12.61 1.27 10.35
C ALA A 451 -11.58 0.74 9.34
N GLU A 452 -11.73 1.07 8.06
CA GLU A 452 -10.90 0.56 6.96
C GLU A 452 -10.78 1.58 5.81
N ALA A 453 -9.81 2.49 5.90
CA ALA A 453 -9.54 3.51 4.88
C ALA A 453 -9.07 2.98 3.51
N GLU A 454 -8.62 1.73 3.43
CA GLU A 454 -8.27 1.05 2.18
C GLU A 454 -8.75 -0.39 2.20
N ILE A 455 -9.51 -0.79 1.18
CA ILE A 455 -9.97 -2.18 1.02
C ILE A 455 -9.08 -2.93 0.04
N THR A 456 -8.94 -4.25 0.23
CA THR A 456 -8.29 -5.13 -0.75
C THR A 456 -9.25 -6.25 -1.17
N VAL A 457 -9.49 -6.41 -2.46
CA VAL A 457 -10.35 -7.45 -3.04
C VAL A 457 -9.59 -8.30 -4.05
N CYS A 458 -9.61 -9.63 -3.86
CA CYS A 458 -9.04 -10.58 -4.82
C CYS A 458 -10.10 -10.99 -5.84
N VAL A 459 -9.79 -10.82 -7.12
CA VAL A 459 -10.68 -11.13 -8.24
C VAL A 459 -10.02 -12.19 -9.12
N LYS A 460 -10.84 -13.11 -9.62
CA LYS A 460 -10.45 -14.15 -10.59
C LYS A 460 -11.09 -13.86 -11.93
N ALA A 461 -10.31 -13.99 -13.01
CA ALA A 461 -10.81 -14.13 -14.37
C ALA A 461 -10.60 -15.59 -14.81
N THR A 462 -11.66 -16.22 -15.31
CA THR A 462 -11.66 -17.59 -15.81
C THR A 462 -12.00 -17.57 -17.30
N ASP A 463 -11.24 -18.30 -18.11
CA ASP A 463 -11.54 -18.51 -19.54
C ASP A 463 -12.72 -19.49 -19.74
N SER A 464 -12.99 -19.86 -20.99
CA SER A 464 -14.09 -20.80 -21.28
C SER A 464 -13.74 -22.28 -21.01
N HIS A 465 -12.45 -22.58 -20.83
CA HIS A 465 -11.90 -23.92 -20.65
C HIS A 465 -11.46 -24.23 -19.20
N GLY A 466 -11.60 -23.27 -18.28
CA GLY A 466 -11.35 -23.35 -16.86
C GLY A 466 -9.99 -22.86 -16.35
N LEU A 467 -9.07 -22.32 -17.17
CA LEU A 467 -7.86 -21.70 -16.64
C LEU A 467 -8.17 -20.33 -16.04
N VAL A 468 -7.38 -19.95 -15.04
CA VAL A 468 -7.65 -18.78 -14.20
C VAL A 468 -6.43 -17.90 -14.02
N THR A 469 -6.70 -16.60 -13.96
CA THR A 469 -5.76 -15.60 -13.47
C THR A 469 -6.41 -14.84 -12.33
N GLU A 470 -5.67 -14.71 -11.22
CA GLU A 470 -6.13 -14.01 -10.03
C GLU A 470 -5.30 -12.74 -9.80
N ARG A 471 -5.95 -11.69 -9.32
CA ARG A 471 -5.29 -10.43 -8.95
C ARG A 471 -6.02 -9.77 -7.79
N SER A 472 -5.25 -9.22 -6.84
CA SER A 472 -5.78 -8.36 -5.79
C SER A 472 -5.74 -6.88 -6.21
N PHE A 473 -6.82 -6.17 -5.95
CA PHE A 473 -6.95 -4.73 -6.13
C PHE A 473 -7.10 -4.06 -4.76
N THR A 474 -6.23 -3.09 -4.48
CA THR A 474 -6.32 -2.24 -3.28
C THR A 474 -6.90 -0.90 -3.68
N LEU A 475 -7.97 -0.47 -3.01
CA LEU A 475 -8.73 0.73 -3.33
C LEU A 475 -8.85 1.64 -2.11
N PRO A 476 -8.57 2.95 -2.24
CA PRO A 476 -8.84 3.89 -1.18
C PRO A 476 -10.34 4.09 -1.02
N VAL A 477 -10.78 4.11 0.23
CA VAL A 477 -12.11 4.59 0.63
C VAL A 477 -11.99 6.08 0.88
N LEU A 478 -12.95 6.85 0.36
CA LEU A 478 -12.99 8.29 0.56
C LEU A 478 -13.86 8.61 1.78
N ASP A 479 -13.21 9.24 2.76
CA ASP A 479 -13.79 9.86 3.93
C ASP A 479 -14.99 10.75 3.55
N SER A 480 -16.12 10.51 4.20
CA SER A 480 -17.37 11.23 4.03
C SER A 480 -17.98 11.56 5.38
N ASN A 481 -18.18 12.85 5.62
CA ASN A 481 -18.65 13.37 6.90
C ASN A 481 -19.74 12.54 7.59
N ASP A 482 -19.43 12.05 8.79
CA ASP A 482 -20.34 11.36 9.67
C ASP A 482 -20.97 12.31 10.70
N SER A 483 -22.07 11.87 11.30
CA SER A 483 -22.71 12.67 12.35
C SER A 483 -22.01 12.46 13.69
N PRO A 484 -22.02 13.46 14.59
CA PRO A 484 -21.56 13.28 15.95
C PRO A 484 -22.29 12.13 16.63
N SER A 485 -21.66 11.54 17.63
CA SER A 485 -22.21 10.49 18.47
C SER A 485 -21.92 10.74 19.96
N ASP A 486 -22.62 10.01 20.82
CA ASP A 486 -22.41 10.00 22.28
C ASP A 486 -22.36 11.41 22.90
N ILE A 487 -23.46 12.17 22.75
CA ILE A 487 -23.61 13.43 23.48
C ILE A 487 -23.64 13.11 24.98
N ARG A 488 -22.68 13.66 25.70
CA ARG A 488 -22.53 13.54 27.16
C ARG A 488 -22.73 14.89 27.82
N LEU A 489 -23.37 14.87 28.97
CA LEU A 489 -23.53 16.02 29.85
C LEU A 489 -22.92 15.68 31.22
N SER A 490 -22.05 16.54 31.74
CA SER A 490 -21.30 16.25 32.97
C SER A 490 -22.11 16.35 34.27
N GLY A 491 -23.32 16.88 34.23
CA GLY A 491 -24.16 17.09 35.40
C GLY A 491 -25.64 16.90 35.08
N HIS A 492 -26.42 16.56 36.10
CA HIS A 492 -27.84 16.23 35.95
C HIS A 492 -28.73 16.91 37.00
N ASN A 493 -28.14 17.71 37.89
CA ASN A 493 -28.86 18.28 39.02
C ASN A 493 -28.76 19.79 38.97
N LEU A 494 -29.88 20.45 39.22
CA LEU A 494 -29.97 21.88 39.50
C LEU A 494 -30.50 22.05 40.91
N TRP A 495 -30.11 23.13 41.57
CA TRP A 495 -30.81 23.60 42.75
C TRP A 495 -31.94 24.50 42.29
N GLU A 496 -33.11 24.38 42.91
CA GLU A 496 -34.17 25.35 42.67
C GLU A 496 -33.77 26.76 43.13
N ASN A 497 -34.53 27.76 42.70
CA ASN A 497 -34.32 29.17 43.03
C ASN A 497 -32.93 29.75 42.63
N ALA A 498 -32.07 28.95 42.01
CA ALA A 498 -30.75 29.36 41.56
C ALA A 498 -30.81 29.91 40.12
N ALA A 499 -31.04 31.21 40.00
CA ALA A 499 -31.12 31.89 38.71
C ALA A 499 -29.83 31.73 37.87
N GLY A 500 -29.97 31.30 36.61
CA GLY A 500 -28.83 31.10 35.70
C GLY A 500 -27.93 29.92 36.06
N ALA A 501 -28.41 28.98 36.88
CA ALA A 501 -27.63 27.83 37.34
C ALA A 501 -27.08 27.00 36.17
N VAL A 502 -25.85 26.53 36.37
CA VAL A 502 -25.10 25.72 35.42
C VAL A 502 -25.41 24.25 35.67
N VAL A 503 -25.84 23.54 34.62
CA VAL A 503 -26.10 22.10 34.68
C VAL A 503 -24.78 21.32 34.56
N GLY A 504 -23.99 21.65 33.54
CA GLY A 504 -22.76 20.94 33.24
C GLY A 504 -22.20 21.25 31.86
N THR A 505 -21.10 20.60 31.52
CA THR A 505 -20.47 20.72 30.20
C THR A 505 -20.92 19.60 29.26
N LEU A 506 -21.21 19.98 28.03
CA LEU A 506 -21.52 19.10 26.91
C LEU A 506 -20.25 18.66 26.20
N ALA A 507 -20.23 17.39 25.80
CA ALA A 507 -19.23 16.82 24.92
C ALA A 507 -19.91 15.85 23.95
N ALA A 508 -19.34 15.66 22.77
CA ALA A 508 -19.70 14.64 21.81
C ALA A 508 -18.41 14.12 21.19
N ILE A 509 -18.48 12.92 20.60
CA ILE A 509 -17.40 12.37 19.80
C ILE A 509 -17.86 12.33 18.35
N ASP A 510 -16.97 12.71 17.44
CA ASP A 510 -17.21 12.57 16.01
C ASP A 510 -16.33 11.44 15.48
N PRO A 511 -16.84 10.51 14.66
CA PRO A 511 -16.00 9.60 13.89
C PRO A 511 -14.96 10.34 13.05
N ASP A 512 -15.33 11.48 12.46
CA ASP A 512 -14.45 12.28 11.60
C ASP A 512 -13.30 12.91 12.40
N ALA A 513 -12.07 12.64 11.97
CA ALA A 513 -10.88 13.07 12.70
C ALA A 513 -10.72 14.61 12.68
N GLY A 514 -10.84 15.22 13.87
CA GLY A 514 -10.57 16.65 14.06
C GLY A 514 -11.81 17.54 13.90
N ASP A 515 -12.99 16.94 13.79
CA ASP A 515 -14.23 17.68 13.67
C ASP A 515 -14.61 18.44 14.95
N THR A 516 -15.41 19.50 14.77
CA THR A 516 -15.80 20.41 15.84
C THR A 516 -17.30 20.42 16.04
N HIS A 517 -17.73 20.47 17.31
CA HIS A 517 -19.14 20.36 17.66
C HIS A 517 -19.74 21.69 18.07
N ALA A 518 -20.95 21.98 17.58
CA ALA A 518 -21.83 23.00 18.13
C ALA A 518 -23.03 22.34 18.80
N PHE A 519 -23.39 22.79 19.99
CA PHE A 519 -24.52 22.24 20.74
C PHE A 519 -25.69 23.23 20.81
N SER A 520 -26.91 22.71 20.76
CA SER A 520 -28.14 23.46 21.01
C SER A 520 -29.10 22.67 21.90
N VAL A 521 -30.07 23.36 22.49
CA VAL A 521 -31.08 22.79 23.39
C VAL A 521 -32.47 23.26 22.95
N ASP A 522 -33.46 22.38 23.04
CA ASP A 522 -34.84 22.65 22.60
C ASP A 522 -35.71 23.36 23.65
N ASP A 523 -35.33 23.32 24.92
CA ASP A 523 -36.03 24.00 26.02
C ASP A 523 -35.59 25.47 26.14
N GLY A 524 -36.56 26.39 25.97
CA GLY A 524 -36.32 27.83 25.97
C GLY A 524 -35.81 28.42 27.30
N ARG A 525 -35.95 27.70 28.41
CA ARG A 525 -35.41 28.09 29.73
C ARG A 525 -33.89 27.93 29.79
N PHE A 526 -33.33 27.10 28.92
CA PHE A 526 -31.92 26.76 28.87
C PHE A 526 -31.20 27.47 27.72
N GLU A 527 -29.89 27.57 27.85
CA GLU A 527 -29.00 27.98 26.78
C GLU A 527 -27.68 27.21 26.85
N VAL A 528 -27.01 27.12 25.71
CA VAL A 528 -25.65 26.61 25.63
C VAL A 528 -24.71 27.78 25.38
N VAL A 529 -23.75 28.00 26.28
CA VAL A 529 -22.70 29.02 26.15
C VAL A 529 -21.36 28.32 26.01
N GLY A 530 -20.79 28.34 24.80
CA GLY A 530 -19.65 27.47 24.46
C GLY A 530 -20.09 26.00 24.51
N ASN A 531 -19.56 25.25 25.48
CA ASN A 531 -19.98 23.88 25.76
C ASN A 531 -20.75 23.76 27.08
N LEU A 532 -21.15 24.87 27.69
CA LEU A 532 -21.80 24.85 29.01
C LEU A 532 -23.32 24.92 28.86
N LEU A 533 -24.03 23.88 29.31
CA LEU A 533 -25.48 23.91 29.45
C LEU A 533 -25.85 24.60 30.78
N LYS A 534 -26.62 25.68 30.69
CA LYS A 534 -27.09 26.45 31.85
C LYS A 534 -28.51 26.95 31.65
N LEU A 535 -29.18 27.33 32.73
CA LEU A 535 -30.38 28.16 32.66
C LEU A 535 -30.01 29.54 32.13
N ARG A 536 -30.93 30.17 31.39
CA ARG A 536 -30.76 31.56 30.95
C ARG A 536 -30.66 32.51 32.15
N ASP A 537 -29.98 33.62 31.96
CA ASP A 537 -29.84 34.64 33.00
C ASP A 537 -31.22 35.12 33.49
N GLY A 538 -31.40 35.10 34.81
CA GLY A 538 -32.67 35.47 35.46
C GLY A 538 -33.73 34.37 35.52
N ILE A 539 -33.50 33.21 34.90
CA ILE A 539 -34.39 32.05 35.00
C ILE A 539 -33.91 31.14 36.14
N ALA A 540 -34.80 30.86 37.08
CA ALA A 540 -34.68 29.80 38.07
C ALA A 540 -35.80 28.77 37.86
N LEU A 541 -35.61 27.58 38.42
CA LEU A 541 -36.64 26.54 38.48
C LEU A 541 -37.16 26.44 39.91
N ASP A 542 -38.37 25.92 40.04
CA ASP A 542 -39.11 25.66 41.28
C ASP A 542 -39.36 24.13 41.33
N HIS A 543 -38.98 23.49 42.45
CA HIS A 543 -39.08 22.04 42.61
C HIS A 543 -40.55 21.58 42.69
N GLU A 544 -41.37 22.35 43.40
CA GLU A 544 -42.80 22.13 43.63
C GLU A 544 -43.58 22.25 42.31
N GLU A 545 -43.13 23.11 41.39
CA GLU A 545 -43.65 23.16 40.01
C GLU A 545 -43.22 21.92 39.22
N ALA A 546 -41.92 21.59 39.23
CA ALA A 546 -41.39 20.43 38.53
C ALA A 546 -40.06 19.90 39.09
N ALA A 547 -40.13 18.80 39.86
CA ALA A 547 -38.95 18.09 40.38
C ALA A 547 -37.97 17.56 39.32
N THR A 548 -38.40 17.47 38.04
CA THR A 548 -37.53 17.07 36.93
C THR A 548 -37.86 17.83 35.65
N VAL A 549 -36.83 18.03 34.82
CA VAL A 549 -36.95 18.66 33.50
C VAL A 549 -36.36 17.74 32.44
N SER A 550 -37.13 17.45 31.39
CA SER A 550 -36.62 16.72 30.22
C SER A 550 -36.38 17.69 29.06
N LEU A 551 -35.22 17.59 28.44
CA LEU A 551 -34.80 18.41 27.30
C LEU A 551 -34.04 17.56 26.28
N ASN A 552 -34.03 17.99 25.03
CA ASN A 552 -33.20 17.40 23.98
C ASN A 552 -32.03 18.32 23.68
N VAL A 553 -30.83 17.75 23.72
CA VAL A 553 -29.61 18.43 23.24
C VAL A 553 -29.29 17.92 21.86
N THR A 554 -29.05 18.84 20.93
CA THR A 554 -28.55 18.53 19.59
C THR A 554 -27.08 18.87 19.51
N ALA A 555 -26.26 17.96 19.00
CA ALA A 555 -24.88 18.23 18.60
C ALA A 555 -24.82 18.21 17.07
N THR A 556 -24.17 19.21 16.50
CA THR A 556 -23.95 19.36 15.06
C THR A 556 -22.45 19.48 14.80
N ASP A 557 -21.94 18.70 13.85
CA ASP A 557 -20.52 18.71 13.45
C ASP A 557 -20.14 19.99 12.67
N ARG A 558 -18.88 20.06 12.21
CA ARG A 558 -18.33 21.18 11.42
C ARG A 558 -18.66 22.56 11.98
N GLY A 559 -18.72 22.68 13.30
CA GLY A 559 -19.06 23.91 14.00
C GLY A 559 -20.50 24.37 13.82
N GLY A 560 -21.43 23.46 13.54
CA GLY A 560 -22.86 23.74 13.41
C GLY A 560 -23.42 23.69 11.99
N HIS A 561 -22.71 23.11 11.03
CA HIS A 561 -23.04 23.22 9.61
C HIS A 561 -23.18 21.90 8.84
N GLY A 562 -22.85 20.75 9.42
CA GLY A 562 -23.08 19.45 8.77
C GLY A 562 -24.17 18.63 9.47
N LEU A 563 -23.87 17.39 9.80
CA LEU A 563 -24.84 16.44 10.31
C LEU A 563 -25.08 16.64 11.81
N SER A 564 -26.23 16.15 12.29
CA SER A 564 -26.67 16.39 13.66
C SER A 564 -27.24 15.14 14.30
N VAL A 565 -26.97 14.97 15.59
CA VAL A 565 -27.57 13.95 16.44
C VAL A 565 -28.30 14.61 17.61
N VAL A 566 -29.40 13.99 18.07
CA VAL A 566 -30.21 14.48 19.17
C VAL A 566 -30.18 13.46 20.31
N THR A 567 -29.91 13.91 21.54
CA THR A 567 -29.91 13.07 22.74
C THR A 567 -30.80 13.70 23.81
N PRO A 568 -31.80 12.96 24.36
CA PRO A 568 -32.61 13.44 25.48
C PRO A 568 -31.83 13.36 26.79
N PHE A 569 -32.01 14.36 27.66
CA PHE A 569 -31.54 14.38 29.04
C PHE A 569 -32.69 14.68 29.99
N THR A 570 -32.68 14.02 31.15
CA THR A 570 -33.56 14.36 32.28
C THR A 570 -32.70 14.93 33.40
N LEU A 571 -33.03 16.15 33.81
CA LEU A 571 -32.40 16.87 34.91
C LEU A 571 -33.29 16.77 36.15
N SER A 572 -32.71 16.59 37.32
CA SER A 572 -33.41 16.71 38.60
C SER A 572 -33.28 18.12 39.15
N VAL A 573 -34.39 18.70 39.57
CA VAL A 573 -34.42 19.93 40.37
C VAL A 573 -34.38 19.49 41.83
N SER A 574 -33.38 19.97 42.57
CA SER A 574 -33.18 19.62 43.97
C SER A 574 -33.94 20.61 44.84
N ASP A 575 -34.80 20.04 45.69
CA ASP A 575 -35.62 20.70 46.69
C ASP A 575 -34.76 21.44 47.74
N LEU A 576 -35.14 22.67 48.06
CA LEU A 576 -34.58 23.55 49.07
C LEU A 576 -35.71 24.08 49.97
N PRO A 577 -35.59 23.95 51.30
CA PRO A 577 -36.61 24.47 52.22
C PRO A 577 -36.88 25.97 52.01
N GLU A 578 -38.15 26.31 51.82
CA GLU A 578 -38.62 27.68 51.62
C GLU A 578 -39.36 28.20 52.85
N ALA A 579 -39.25 29.50 53.12
CA ALA A 579 -39.90 30.10 54.29
C ALA A 579 -41.40 30.34 54.01
N PRO A 580 -42.30 30.04 54.98
CA PRO A 580 -43.71 30.35 54.83
C PRO A 580 -43.99 31.85 54.88
N THR A 581 -45.09 32.24 54.24
CA THR A 581 -45.66 33.58 54.31
C THR A 581 -46.93 33.57 55.15
N PHE A 582 -47.08 34.55 56.05
CA PHE A 582 -48.22 34.67 56.96
C PHE A 582 -49.13 35.85 56.58
N GLY A 583 -50.43 35.68 56.83
CA GLY A 583 -51.47 36.69 56.64
C GLY A 583 -52.64 36.48 57.61
N GLY A 584 -53.81 37.04 57.30
CA GLY A 584 -55.00 36.95 58.16
C GLY A 584 -55.03 37.97 59.30
N LEU A 585 -55.94 37.77 60.26
CA LEU A 585 -56.12 38.66 61.40
C LEU A 585 -55.16 38.27 62.52
N SER A 586 -54.10 39.05 62.71
CA SER A 586 -53.06 38.85 63.73
C SER A 586 -53.21 39.77 64.95
N THR A 587 -54.38 40.39 65.11
CA THR A 587 -54.67 41.30 66.22
C THR A 587 -56.03 41.00 66.83
N GLY A 588 -56.14 41.10 68.16
CA GLY A 588 -57.40 41.03 68.89
C GLY A 588 -57.47 42.11 69.96
N THR A 589 -58.68 42.34 70.50
CA THR A 589 -58.88 43.24 71.64
C THR A 589 -59.72 42.55 72.70
N VAL A 590 -59.28 42.63 73.95
CA VAL A 590 -60.05 42.27 75.15
C VAL A 590 -60.14 43.51 76.03
N VAL A 591 -61.12 43.53 76.93
CA VAL A 591 -61.33 44.65 77.84
C VAL A 591 -61.04 44.16 79.26
N GLU A 592 -60.42 45.01 80.06
CA GLU A 592 -59.99 44.73 81.42
C GLU A 592 -61.09 44.13 82.32
N ASP A 593 -62.31 44.65 82.28
CA ASP A 593 -63.44 44.23 83.14
C ASP A 593 -64.62 43.60 82.37
N ASP A 594 -64.42 43.33 81.08
CA ASP A 594 -65.43 42.76 80.18
C ASP A 594 -64.80 41.68 79.28
N ILE A 595 -65.58 41.14 78.34
CA ILE A 595 -65.28 40.08 77.37
C ILE A 595 -63.90 39.42 77.55
N ALA A 596 -63.93 38.24 78.19
CA ALA A 596 -62.77 37.42 78.52
C ALA A 596 -62.12 36.70 77.31
N THR A 597 -62.55 36.95 76.07
CA THR A 597 -62.01 36.28 74.88
C THR A 597 -61.89 37.17 73.63
N ALA A 598 -60.83 36.95 72.85
CA ALA A 598 -60.68 37.50 71.49
C ALA A 598 -60.45 36.36 70.50
N PHE A 599 -60.84 36.51 69.24
CA PHE A 599 -60.68 35.46 68.23
C PHE A 599 -60.33 36.05 66.86
N GLY A 600 -59.78 35.20 66.00
CA GLY A 600 -59.46 35.55 64.62
C GLY A 600 -58.95 34.33 63.84
N THR A 601 -58.51 34.57 62.62
CA THR A 601 -57.94 33.52 61.76
C THR A 601 -56.67 34.05 61.12
N LEU A 602 -55.54 33.38 61.35
CA LEU A 602 -54.31 33.57 60.61
C LEU A 602 -54.32 32.70 59.34
N THR A 603 -53.70 33.18 58.28
CA THR A 603 -53.48 32.39 57.06
C THR A 603 -52.00 32.14 56.87
N ILE A 604 -51.64 30.98 56.34
CA ILE A 604 -50.27 30.61 56.03
C ILE A 604 -50.20 30.07 54.59
N HIS A 605 -49.15 30.45 53.88
CA HIS A 605 -48.75 29.82 52.63
C HIS A 605 -47.26 29.51 52.69
N ASP A 606 -46.98 28.23 52.83
CA ASP A 606 -45.66 27.63 52.68
C ASP A 606 -45.53 27.06 51.27
N PRO A 607 -44.53 27.50 50.48
CA PRO A 607 -44.27 26.92 49.17
C PRO A 607 -43.99 25.40 49.24
N ASP A 608 -43.27 24.94 50.27
CA ASP A 608 -42.87 23.55 50.40
C ASP A 608 -44.09 22.63 50.52
N ARG A 609 -44.01 21.49 49.84
CA ARG A 609 -45.13 20.56 49.75
C ARG A 609 -45.61 20.12 51.13
N CYS A 610 -46.91 20.35 51.38
CA CYS A 610 -47.62 19.98 52.59
C CYS A 610 -47.18 20.71 53.87
N GLN A 611 -46.50 21.86 53.80
CA GLN A 611 -46.07 22.62 54.97
C GLN A 611 -46.97 23.83 55.32
N SER A 612 -47.99 24.14 54.49
CA SER A 612 -48.94 25.25 54.71
C SER A 612 -49.96 24.98 55.85
N TYR A 613 -49.50 24.87 57.10
CA TYR A 613 -50.36 24.72 58.30
C TYR A 613 -49.64 25.19 59.58
N PHE A 614 -50.41 25.48 60.63
CA PHE A 614 -49.88 25.84 61.96
C PHE A 614 -49.69 24.62 62.86
N GLN A 615 -48.69 24.65 63.74
CA GLN A 615 -48.60 23.70 64.84
C GLN A 615 -49.73 24.03 65.84
N GLU A 616 -50.73 23.14 65.90
CA GLU A 616 -51.85 23.26 66.83
C GLU A 616 -51.34 23.22 68.28
N ASP A 617 -51.62 24.28 69.04
CA ASP A 617 -51.08 24.45 70.39
C ASP A 617 -51.94 25.40 71.25
N VAL A 618 -51.78 25.31 72.57
CA VAL A 618 -52.25 26.31 73.53
C VAL A 618 -51.03 27.03 74.09
N VAL A 619 -50.83 28.27 73.69
CA VAL A 619 -49.68 29.09 74.05
C VAL A 619 -50.03 30.01 75.21
N GLU A 620 -49.45 29.74 76.37
CA GLU A 620 -49.50 30.63 77.52
C GLU A 620 -48.70 31.91 77.27
N SER A 621 -49.25 33.05 77.66
CA SER A 621 -48.68 34.38 77.42
C SER A 621 -48.72 35.22 78.70
N ALA A 622 -48.42 36.51 78.60
CA ALA A 622 -48.23 37.31 79.79
C ALA A 622 -49.54 37.47 80.57
N TYR A 623 -50.68 37.61 79.91
CA TYR A 623 -51.97 38.00 80.48
C TYR A 623 -53.10 37.01 80.17
N GLY A 624 -52.82 35.92 79.46
CA GLY A 624 -53.80 34.91 79.10
C GLY A 624 -53.20 33.75 78.33
N SER A 625 -54.07 32.96 77.69
CA SER A 625 -53.68 31.80 76.89
C SER A 625 -54.36 31.86 75.52
N LEU A 626 -53.62 31.54 74.45
CA LEU A 626 -54.16 31.47 73.10
C LEU A 626 -54.15 30.03 72.59
N TYR A 627 -55.30 29.52 72.18
CA TYR A 627 -55.38 28.32 71.36
C TYR A 627 -55.29 28.70 69.88
N ILE A 628 -54.49 27.99 69.09
CA ILE A 628 -54.49 28.07 67.63
C ILE A 628 -54.71 26.70 67.00
N SER A 629 -55.64 26.61 66.06
CA SER A 629 -55.91 25.39 65.29
C SER A 629 -54.88 25.19 64.19
N ARG A 630 -54.84 23.98 63.62
CA ARG A 630 -54.00 23.66 62.47
C ARG A 630 -54.31 24.53 61.24
N GLU A 631 -55.57 24.95 61.10
CA GLU A 631 -56.08 25.80 60.03
C GLU A 631 -55.82 27.31 60.27
N GLY A 632 -55.38 27.69 61.48
CA GLY A 632 -55.03 29.07 61.83
C GLY A 632 -56.13 29.84 62.56
N ASP A 633 -57.26 29.21 62.88
CA ASP A 633 -58.27 29.79 63.76
C ASP A 633 -57.73 29.87 65.18
N TRP A 634 -57.78 31.05 65.79
CA TRP A 634 -57.25 31.28 67.12
C TRP A 634 -58.28 31.90 68.04
N ILE A 635 -58.20 31.52 69.32
CA ILE A 635 -59.01 32.05 70.41
C ILE A 635 -58.05 32.38 71.57
N TYR A 636 -57.97 33.64 71.92
CA TYR A 636 -57.30 34.13 73.12
C TYR A 636 -58.30 34.19 74.27
N THR A 637 -57.94 33.61 75.41
CA THR A 637 -58.68 33.72 76.67
C THR A 637 -57.89 34.59 77.62
N PHE A 638 -58.46 35.71 78.02
CA PHE A 638 -57.86 36.64 78.96
C PHE A 638 -58.01 36.11 80.38
N ALA A 639 -56.91 36.07 81.13
CA ALA A 639 -56.86 35.61 82.52
C ALA A 639 -56.09 36.60 83.41
N GLY A 640 -55.91 37.83 82.91
CA GLY A 640 -55.12 38.88 83.53
C GLY A 640 -55.94 39.88 84.34
N HIS A 641 -57.26 39.68 84.45
CA HIS A 641 -58.19 40.62 85.09
C HIS A 641 -57.72 41.07 86.47
N ASP A 642 -57.27 40.16 87.34
CA ASP A 642 -56.84 40.51 88.72
C ASP A 642 -55.42 41.09 88.83
N ARG A 643 -54.73 41.35 87.71
CA ARG A 643 -53.34 41.82 87.75
C ARG A 643 -53.28 43.32 88.06
N PRO A 644 -52.43 43.77 89.00
CA PRO A 644 -52.35 45.19 89.40
C PRO A 644 -52.05 46.15 88.25
N GLU A 645 -51.26 45.72 87.27
CA GLU A 645 -50.95 46.52 86.07
C GLU A 645 -52.07 46.56 85.03
N VAL A 646 -52.98 45.59 85.07
CA VAL A 646 -54.21 45.59 84.27
C VAL A 646 -55.22 46.50 84.97
N GLN A 647 -55.47 46.27 86.27
CA GLN A 647 -56.27 47.07 87.25
C GLN A 647 -55.83 48.51 87.47
N ALA A 648 -55.04 49.07 86.56
CA ALA A 648 -54.55 50.44 86.61
C ALA A 648 -54.70 51.14 85.26
N LEU A 649 -55.35 50.50 84.29
CA LEU A 649 -55.59 51.08 82.96
C LEU A 649 -56.85 51.94 83.01
N GLU A 650 -56.69 53.25 82.84
CA GLU A 650 -57.84 54.17 82.73
C GLU A 650 -58.49 54.09 81.33
N GLU A 651 -59.68 54.65 81.14
CA GLU A 651 -60.31 54.72 79.82
C GLU A 651 -59.36 55.42 78.81
N GLY A 652 -58.95 54.67 77.79
CA GLY A 652 -58.02 55.12 76.75
C GLY A 652 -56.57 54.61 76.90
N ASP A 653 -56.23 54.00 78.04
CA ASP A 653 -54.99 53.25 78.21
C ASP A 653 -55.12 51.82 77.67
N SER A 654 -53.97 51.21 77.33
CA SER A 654 -53.94 49.81 76.92
C SER A 654 -52.60 49.13 77.17
N LEU A 655 -52.65 47.81 77.35
CA LEU A 655 -51.50 46.91 77.29
C LEU A 655 -51.57 46.04 76.05
N THR A 656 -50.43 45.46 75.66
CA THR A 656 -50.37 44.49 74.57
C THR A 656 -49.79 43.19 75.09
N ASP A 657 -50.56 42.11 74.98
CA ASP A 657 -50.03 40.75 75.08
C ASP A 657 -49.61 40.25 73.70
N THR A 658 -48.42 39.66 73.60
CA THR A 658 -47.90 39.16 72.33
C THR A 658 -47.70 37.66 72.42
N VAL A 659 -48.48 36.92 71.64
CA VAL A 659 -48.43 35.47 71.58
C VAL A 659 -47.65 35.03 70.35
N THR A 660 -46.66 34.16 70.52
CA THR A 660 -45.88 33.59 69.40
C THR A 660 -46.40 32.21 69.04
N VAL A 661 -46.83 32.04 67.80
CA VAL A 661 -47.32 30.77 67.22
C VAL A 661 -46.36 30.29 66.13
N ARG A 662 -46.41 28.99 65.78
CA ARG A 662 -45.44 28.36 64.86
C ARG A 662 -46.12 27.71 63.66
N ALA A 663 -45.49 27.83 62.50
CA ALA A 663 -45.79 27.05 61.31
C ALA A 663 -45.27 25.61 61.44
N ALA A 664 -45.64 24.75 60.48
CA ALA A 664 -45.19 23.36 60.39
C ALA A 664 -43.66 23.20 60.46
N ASP A 665 -42.93 24.06 59.74
CA ASP A 665 -41.47 24.10 59.64
C ASP A 665 -40.77 24.65 60.91
N GLY A 666 -41.56 25.20 61.85
CA GLY A 666 -41.08 25.83 63.08
C GLY A 666 -40.87 27.34 62.98
N THR A 667 -41.08 27.95 61.81
CA THR A 667 -41.05 29.41 61.61
C THR A 667 -42.11 30.07 62.48
N GLU A 668 -41.72 31.13 63.18
CA GLU A 668 -42.55 31.84 64.16
C GLU A 668 -43.29 33.02 63.54
N THR A 669 -44.53 33.25 63.99
CA THR A 669 -45.29 34.50 63.77
C THR A 669 -45.99 34.93 65.06
N GLN A 670 -46.48 36.16 65.11
CA GLN A 670 -47.03 36.76 66.35
C GLN A 670 -48.49 37.21 66.18
N ILE A 671 -49.26 37.03 67.25
CA ILE A 671 -50.60 37.59 67.43
C ILE A 671 -50.55 38.60 68.58
N ALA A 672 -51.00 39.82 68.34
CA ALA A 672 -51.00 40.91 69.31
C ALA A 672 -52.42 41.12 69.88
N ILE A 673 -52.59 40.96 71.18
CA ILE A 673 -53.85 41.19 71.88
C ILE A 673 -53.76 42.52 72.63
N THR A 674 -54.61 43.47 72.27
CA THR A 674 -54.75 44.74 72.97
C THR A 674 -55.69 44.54 74.15
N ILE A 675 -55.23 44.85 75.36
CA ILE A 675 -56.04 44.87 76.58
C ILE A 675 -56.41 46.32 76.81
N ALA A 676 -57.68 46.68 76.61
CA ALA A 676 -58.17 48.05 76.77
C ALA A 676 -58.67 48.28 78.20
N GLY A 677 -58.25 49.40 78.81
CA GLY A 677 -58.67 49.79 80.15
C GLY A 677 -60.10 50.29 80.22
N THR A 678 -60.70 50.16 81.40
CA THR A 678 -62.03 50.68 81.73
C THR A 678 -61.98 51.59 82.94
N ASP A 679 -62.75 52.67 82.94
CA ASP A 679 -62.89 53.51 84.14
C ASP A 679 -63.64 52.74 85.24
N GLU A 680 -62.98 52.57 86.39
CA GLU A 680 -63.49 51.83 87.53
C GLU A 680 -64.68 52.55 88.19
N ALA A 681 -65.75 51.82 88.51
CA ALA A 681 -66.83 52.37 89.34
C ALA A 681 -66.30 52.68 90.76
N PRO A 682 -66.66 53.82 91.39
CA PRO A 682 -66.11 54.21 92.69
C PRO A 682 -66.42 53.16 93.77
N GLY A 683 -65.40 52.41 94.18
CA GLY A 683 -65.50 51.41 95.23
C GLY A 683 -65.86 52.04 96.58
N ILE A 684 -66.95 51.59 97.19
CA ILE A 684 -67.37 52.01 98.53
C ILE A 684 -66.69 51.09 99.56
N ASP A 685 -65.70 51.63 100.28
CA ASP A 685 -65.04 50.98 101.41
C ASP A 685 -65.98 50.95 102.64
N PHE A 686 -66.46 49.76 103.03
CA PHE A 686 -67.23 49.57 104.26
C PHE A 686 -66.44 48.76 105.29
N THR A 687 -65.80 49.45 106.24
CA THR A 687 -65.37 48.84 107.51
C THR A 687 -66.57 48.67 108.44
N PHE A 688 -66.90 47.43 108.84
CA PHE A 688 -67.90 47.16 109.88
C PHE A 688 -67.22 46.74 111.21
N GLU A 689 -67.46 47.51 112.27
CA GLU A 689 -67.23 47.10 113.66
C GLU A 689 -68.46 46.35 114.23
N ASP A 690 -68.11 45.36 115.05
CA ASP A 690 -68.87 44.34 115.81
C ASP A 690 -70.28 44.67 116.37
N GLY A 691 -71.18 43.67 116.34
CA GLY A 691 -72.17 43.47 117.44
C GLY A 691 -73.70 43.47 117.16
N LEU A 692 -74.26 42.27 116.95
CA LEU A 692 -75.56 41.72 117.43
C LEU A 692 -76.96 42.27 116.99
N GLN A 693 -77.73 41.33 116.40
CA GLN A 693 -79.15 40.96 116.57
C GLN A 693 -80.29 41.98 116.34
N GLY A 694 -81.12 41.70 115.32
CA GLY A 694 -82.51 42.16 115.21
C GLY A 694 -83.11 41.87 113.83
N TRP A 695 -84.25 41.19 113.78
CA TRP A 695 -85.03 40.95 112.56
C TRP A 695 -85.61 42.28 112.03
N GLU A 696 -85.45 42.56 110.73
CA GLU A 696 -86.53 42.92 109.78
C GLU A 696 -85.92 43.33 108.43
N SER A 697 -86.59 42.90 107.37
CA SER A 697 -86.41 43.21 105.95
C SER A 697 -86.24 44.69 105.65
N PHE A 698 -85.25 45.03 104.82
CA PHE A 698 -85.37 46.09 103.80
C PHE A 698 -84.42 45.77 102.65
N GLY A 699 -85.00 45.49 101.48
CA GLY A 699 -84.27 45.48 100.22
C GLY A 699 -83.90 46.91 99.84
N THR A 700 -82.66 47.09 99.41
CA THR A 700 -82.18 48.37 98.87
C THR A 700 -82.46 48.39 97.37
N VAL A 701 -83.22 49.40 96.98
CA VAL A 701 -83.62 49.76 95.62
C VAL A 701 -82.41 50.29 94.85
N MET A 702 -82.19 49.80 93.63
CA MET A 702 -81.27 50.42 92.66
C MET A 702 -81.82 51.79 92.21
N ASP A 703 -80.96 52.81 92.16
CA ASP A 703 -81.30 54.14 91.68
C ASP A 703 -81.55 54.10 90.16
N ALA A 704 -82.67 54.66 89.70
CA ALA A 704 -83.21 54.46 88.36
C ALA A 704 -82.59 55.35 87.27
N ASN A 705 -81.48 56.03 87.56
CA ASN A 705 -80.83 56.96 86.62
C ASN A 705 -79.72 56.33 85.77
N ASP A 706 -79.38 55.05 85.98
CA ASP A 706 -78.26 54.38 85.33
C ASP A 706 -78.67 53.36 84.23
N LEU A 707 -79.90 53.43 83.69
CA LEU A 707 -80.35 52.54 82.61
C LEU A 707 -80.14 53.14 81.21
N PRO A 708 -79.55 52.40 80.24
CA PRO A 708 -79.40 52.86 78.87
C PRO A 708 -80.74 53.03 78.13
N ALA A 709 -80.76 53.93 77.14
CA ALA A 709 -81.96 54.27 76.37
C ALA A 709 -82.46 53.05 75.56
N GLY A 710 -83.60 52.49 75.95
CA GLY A 710 -84.25 51.36 75.26
C GLY A 710 -84.63 50.19 76.18
N GLU A 711 -84.19 50.19 77.44
CA GLU A 711 -84.52 49.14 78.41
C GLU A 711 -85.77 49.45 79.25
N VAL A 712 -86.45 48.40 79.72
CA VAL A 712 -87.67 48.48 80.55
C VAL A 712 -87.44 47.69 81.85
N LEU A 713 -87.57 48.38 83.00
CA LEU A 713 -87.54 47.75 84.31
C LEU A 713 -88.96 47.69 84.89
N MET A 714 -89.41 46.50 85.31
CA MET A 714 -90.69 46.35 86.02
C MET A 714 -90.48 45.55 87.31
N SER A 715 -90.68 46.19 88.47
CA SER A 715 -90.63 45.50 89.76
C SER A 715 -91.97 44.82 90.06
N ALA A 716 -91.99 43.50 90.24
CA ALA A 716 -93.16 42.80 90.76
C ALA A 716 -93.17 42.87 92.30
N ILE A 717 -94.34 43.18 92.89
CA ILE A 717 -94.54 43.13 94.35
C ILE A 717 -94.76 41.66 94.76
N PRO A 718 -93.97 41.07 95.67
CA PRO A 718 -94.23 39.71 96.16
C PRO A 718 -95.50 39.67 97.04
N GLY A 719 -96.40 38.71 96.79
CA GLY A 719 -97.50 38.35 97.72
C GLY A 719 -98.94 38.76 97.33
N LEU A 720 -99.34 38.61 96.07
CA LEU A 720 -100.72 38.90 95.63
C LEU A 720 -101.68 37.71 95.88
N VAL A 721 -102.84 37.98 96.46
CA VAL A 721 -103.96 37.02 96.63
C VAL A 721 -105.12 37.34 95.68
N PRO A 722 -105.92 36.35 95.24
CA PRO A 722 -107.08 36.58 94.38
C PRO A 722 -108.08 37.57 95.01
N GLY A 723 -108.43 38.64 94.28
CA GLY A 723 -109.40 39.66 94.70
C GLY A 723 -108.82 40.98 95.27
N ALA A 724 -107.52 41.24 95.13
CA ALA A 724 -106.91 42.52 95.49
C ALA A 724 -107.03 43.57 94.37
N ASP A 725 -107.37 44.82 94.72
CA ASP A 725 -107.29 45.98 93.82
C ASP A 725 -105.82 46.41 93.65
N LEU A 726 -105.30 46.35 92.42
CA LEU A 726 -103.96 46.86 92.08
C LEU A 726 -104.05 48.38 91.84
N ALA A 727 -103.57 49.17 92.79
CA ALA A 727 -103.37 50.61 92.61
C ALA A 727 -101.88 50.92 92.55
N GLY A 728 -101.43 51.57 91.46
CA GLY A 728 -100.11 52.20 91.37
C GLY A 728 -99.00 51.37 90.72
N LEU A 729 -99.24 50.76 89.55
CA LEU A 729 -98.14 50.32 88.68
C LEU A 729 -97.57 51.54 87.96
N THR A 730 -96.31 51.86 88.24
CA THR A 730 -95.51 52.84 87.49
C THR A 730 -94.55 52.10 86.60
N ALA A 731 -94.59 52.36 85.29
CA ALA A 731 -93.62 51.84 84.34
C ALA A 731 -92.75 53.01 83.85
N PHE A 732 -91.46 52.78 83.71
CA PHE A 732 -90.52 53.75 83.16
C PHE A 732 -90.01 53.22 81.82
N LEU A 733 -90.02 54.09 80.81
CA LEU A 733 -89.43 53.80 79.49
C LEU A 733 -88.51 54.97 79.16
N GLY A 734 -87.20 54.72 79.08
CA GLY A 734 -86.19 55.77 78.81
C GLY A 734 -86.30 56.98 79.74
N GLY A 735 -86.49 56.75 81.05
CA GLY A 735 -86.55 57.82 82.07
C GLY A 735 -87.84 58.64 82.13
N THR A 736 -88.88 58.29 81.35
CA THR A 736 -90.19 58.97 81.40
C THR A 736 -91.22 58.11 82.15
N GLU A 737 -91.93 58.70 83.12
CA GLU A 737 -93.00 58.04 83.89
C GLU A 737 -94.23 57.79 82.98
N ILE A 738 -94.59 56.51 82.78
CA ILE A 738 -95.82 56.11 82.08
C ILE A 738 -96.91 55.82 83.11
N VAL A 739 -97.94 56.66 83.14
CA VAL A 739 -99.11 56.48 84.00
C VAL A 739 -100.12 55.57 83.30
N VAL A 740 -100.27 54.34 83.80
CA VAL A 740 -101.34 53.42 83.36
C VAL A 740 -102.67 53.85 84.00
N PRO A 741 -103.73 54.17 83.24
CA PRO A 741 -105.01 54.56 83.83
C PRO A 741 -105.75 53.37 84.45
N ALA A 742 -106.07 53.46 85.75
CA ALA A 742 -106.94 52.52 86.46
C ALA A 742 -108.43 52.71 86.06
N PRO A 743 -109.30 51.68 86.20
CA PRO A 743 -109.05 50.38 86.85
C PRO A 743 -109.03 49.18 85.88
N LEU A 744 -108.03 48.31 86.05
CA LEU A 744 -107.99 46.97 85.46
C LEU A 744 -108.58 45.96 86.48
N HIS A 745 -109.63 45.24 86.10
CA HIS A 745 -110.26 44.22 86.95
C HIS A 745 -109.77 42.82 86.52
N LEU A 746 -109.22 42.04 87.45
CA LEU A 746 -108.76 40.67 87.20
C LEU A 746 -109.95 39.70 87.28
N GLU A 747 -110.43 39.18 86.14
CA GLU A 747 -111.20 37.93 86.12
C GLU A 747 -110.26 36.75 85.81
N ALA A 748 -110.54 35.61 86.46
CA ALA A 748 -109.69 34.43 86.45
C ALA A 748 -109.49 33.89 85.02
N SER A 749 -108.35 34.22 84.39
CA SER A 749 -107.43 33.30 83.69
C SER A 749 -106.51 34.00 82.67
N ALA A 750 -106.68 35.28 82.34
CA ALA A 750 -105.68 36.06 81.58
C ALA A 750 -105.97 37.58 81.64
N VAL A 751 -104.93 38.42 81.69
CA VAL A 751 -105.04 39.88 81.52
C VAL A 751 -104.27 40.31 80.27
N LYS A 752 -104.99 40.89 79.31
CA LYS A 752 -104.42 41.45 78.08
C LYS A 752 -104.42 42.98 78.17
N THR A 753 -103.26 43.61 78.04
CA THR A 753 -103.16 45.08 78.02
C THR A 753 -102.24 45.55 76.90
N THR A 754 -102.47 46.78 76.42
CA THR A 754 -101.81 47.36 75.25
C THR A 754 -101.33 48.76 75.59
N VAL A 755 -100.04 49.05 75.35
CA VAL A 755 -99.45 50.38 75.57
C VAL A 755 -99.03 50.97 74.22
N GLN A 756 -99.42 52.22 73.95
CA GLN A 756 -99.04 52.98 72.76
C GLN A 756 -97.79 53.81 73.05
N LEU A 757 -96.76 53.68 72.22
CA LEU A 757 -95.55 54.52 72.31
C LEU A 757 -95.58 55.60 71.22
N GLU A 758 -94.91 56.73 71.46
CA GLU A 758 -94.78 57.78 70.43
C GLU A 758 -94.06 57.21 69.19
N ALA A 759 -94.54 57.61 68.00
CA ALA A 759 -94.25 57.04 66.68
C ALA A 759 -95.04 55.77 66.26
N GLY A 760 -96.20 55.50 66.88
CA GLY A 760 -97.23 54.63 66.30
C GLY A 760 -96.93 53.12 66.36
N GLN A 761 -95.94 52.70 67.16
CA GLN A 761 -95.71 51.30 67.49
C GLN A 761 -96.56 50.89 68.70
N THR A 762 -97.14 49.69 68.63
CA THR A 762 -98.04 49.15 69.66
C THR A 762 -97.40 47.93 70.31
N VAL A 763 -97.20 47.94 71.63
CA VAL A 763 -96.73 46.76 72.38
C VAL A 763 -97.91 46.18 73.17
N SER A 764 -98.19 44.88 72.98
CA SER A 764 -99.22 44.14 73.71
C SER A 764 -98.57 43.03 74.53
N PHE A 765 -99.04 42.78 75.75
CA PHE A 765 -98.61 41.63 76.55
C PHE A 765 -99.82 40.91 77.19
N ASP A 766 -99.69 39.59 77.35
CA ASP A 766 -100.67 38.70 77.97
C ASP A 766 -100.08 38.15 79.29
N LEU A 767 -100.78 38.33 80.41
CA LEU A 767 -100.38 37.77 81.72
C LEU A 767 -101.25 36.55 82.06
N TRP A 768 -100.66 35.38 82.30
CA TRP A 768 -101.36 34.15 82.71
C TRP A 768 -101.00 33.73 84.13
N LEU A 769 -101.97 33.15 84.86
CA LEU A 769 -101.75 32.49 86.16
C LEU A 769 -101.95 30.98 85.96
N ALA A 770 -100.90 30.18 86.19
CA ALA A 770 -101.00 28.73 86.18
C ALA A 770 -101.30 28.19 87.60
N ASN A 771 -102.41 27.47 87.75
CA ASN A 771 -102.72 26.69 88.96
C ASN A 771 -102.31 25.23 88.71
N ASP A 772 -101.42 24.68 89.54
CA ASP A 772 -101.47 23.29 90.08
C ASP A 772 -100.07 22.68 90.31
N VAL A 773 -99.38 23.01 91.42
CA VAL A 773 -98.63 22.03 92.24
C VAL A 773 -98.58 22.51 93.72
N PRO A 774 -98.79 21.67 94.74
CA PRO A 774 -98.88 22.11 96.14
C PRO A 774 -97.47 22.30 96.75
N GLY A 775 -97.09 23.54 97.06
CA GLY A 775 -95.79 23.81 97.71
C GLY A 775 -95.36 25.26 97.86
N GLY A 776 -95.98 26.21 97.14
CA GLY A 776 -95.59 27.61 97.15
C GLY A 776 -95.75 28.20 95.76
N TYR A 777 -96.09 29.48 95.67
CA TYR A 777 -96.48 30.14 94.44
C TYR A 777 -95.24 30.51 93.60
N GLU A 778 -95.13 29.99 92.38
CA GLU A 778 -94.20 30.48 91.36
C GLU A 778 -94.96 31.32 90.33
N THR A 779 -94.41 32.48 89.99
CA THR A 779 -95.00 33.41 89.01
C THR A 779 -94.34 33.18 87.67
N LEU A 780 -95.05 32.59 86.70
CA LEU A 780 -94.59 32.45 85.32
C LEU A 780 -95.15 33.62 84.49
N GLY A 781 -94.31 34.62 84.22
CA GLY A 781 -94.61 35.67 83.24
C GLY A 781 -94.07 35.28 81.87
N LEU A 782 -94.94 35.11 80.87
CA LEU A 782 -94.55 35.01 79.47
C LEU A 782 -94.75 36.38 78.82
N ILE A 783 -93.66 37.01 78.38
CA ILE A 783 -93.70 38.23 77.58
C ILE A 783 -93.64 37.81 76.11
N SER A 784 -94.68 38.13 75.35
CA SER A 784 -94.65 38.06 73.87
C SER A 784 -94.51 39.48 73.34
N LEU A 785 -93.44 39.74 72.58
CA LEU A 785 -93.21 41.00 71.89
C LEU A 785 -93.57 40.80 70.40
N GLN A 786 -94.54 41.58 69.90
CA GLN A 786 -94.74 41.74 68.46
C GLN A 786 -94.07 43.06 68.04
N ASN A 787 -92.83 42.97 67.57
CA ASN A 787 -92.23 43.97 66.70
C ASN A 787 -91.27 43.24 65.75
N ASP A 788 -91.37 43.55 64.45
CA ASP A 788 -90.45 43.04 63.44
C ASP A 788 -89.04 43.59 63.72
N ASP A 789 -88.06 42.68 63.69
CA ASP A 789 -86.61 42.85 63.89
C ASP A 789 -86.06 42.75 65.34
N HIS A 790 -85.68 41.52 65.69
CA HIS A 790 -84.69 41.08 66.71
C HIS A 790 -84.94 41.46 68.19
N ALA A 791 -85.52 40.52 68.96
CA ALA A 791 -85.46 40.51 70.42
C ALA A 791 -84.77 39.23 70.93
N GLN A 792 -83.76 39.36 71.80
CA GLN A 792 -83.19 38.25 72.57
C GLN A 792 -83.89 38.17 73.92
N ILE A 793 -84.27 36.96 74.35
CA ILE A 793 -84.96 36.70 75.63
C ILE A 793 -83.98 36.01 76.57
N TYR A 794 -83.77 36.57 77.76
CA TYR A 794 -83.04 35.93 78.86
C TYR A 794 -84.05 35.50 79.93
N VAL A 795 -84.12 34.20 80.23
CA VAL A 795 -84.88 33.68 81.37
C VAL A 795 -83.88 33.20 82.41
N VAL A 796 -83.83 33.88 83.55
CA VAL A 796 -83.06 33.45 84.73
C VAL A 796 -84.03 32.77 85.68
N ALA A 797 -83.81 31.49 85.98
CA ALA A 797 -84.57 30.75 86.98
C ALA A 797 -83.61 30.28 88.10
N GLU A 798 -83.94 30.61 89.35
CA GLU A 798 -83.22 30.16 90.53
C GLU A 798 -83.74 28.78 90.99
N THR A 799 -82.82 27.99 91.54
CA THR A 799 -82.80 26.53 91.72
C THR A 799 -84.00 25.80 92.34
N GLY A 800 -84.17 24.50 92.00
CA GLY A 800 -84.71 23.51 92.95
C GLY A 800 -85.60 22.36 92.44
N GLY A 801 -85.31 21.66 91.33
CA GLY A 801 -86.08 20.47 90.94
C GLY A 801 -85.62 19.80 89.64
N ASP A 802 -85.91 18.51 89.47
CA ASP A 802 -85.66 17.73 88.24
C ASP A 802 -86.47 18.30 87.07
N TRP A 803 -85.81 18.94 86.10
CA TRP A 803 -86.43 19.37 84.85
C TRP A 803 -86.15 18.34 83.77
N SER A 804 -87.18 17.60 83.36
CA SER A 804 -87.02 16.61 82.29
C SER A 804 -87.82 16.91 81.01
N ASN A 805 -88.46 18.07 80.84
CA ASN A 805 -89.06 18.50 79.56
C ASN A 805 -89.27 20.03 79.49
N LEU A 806 -88.90 20.67 78.37
CA LEU A 806 -89.24 22.06 78.03
C LEU A 806 -90.10 22.05 76.74
N TYR A 807 -91.27 22.70 76.75
CA TYR A 807 -92.18 22.71 75.59
C TYR A 807 -92.26 24.12 74.99
N PHE A 808 -92.09 24.22 73.67
CA PHE A 808 -92.31 25.46 72.90
C PHE A 808 -93.54 25.31 72.01
N THR A 809 -94.39 26.33 71.94
CA THR A 809 -95.47 26.43 70.94
C THR A 809 -95.28 27.73 70.17
N VAL A 810 -95.18 27.63 68.84
CA VAL A 810 -95.02 28.79 67.95
C VAL A 810 -96.32 28.96 67.19
N GLU A 811 -97.01 30.09 67.35
CA GLU A 811 -98.34 30.31 66.75
C GLU A 811 -98.32 31.05 65.40
N GLU A 812 -97.20 31.60 64.94
CA GLU A 812 -97.06 32.23 63.60
C GLU A 812 -95.71 31.94 62.91
N SER A 813 -95.66 32.07 61.58
CA SER A 813 -94.47 31.77 60.77
C SER A 813 -93.43 32.91 60.80
N GLY A 814 -92.22 32.62 61.29
CA GLY A 814 -91.05 33.52 61.29
C GLY A 814 -89.72 32.76 61.45
N THR A 815 -88.58 33.44 61.29
CA THR A 815 -87.24 32.87 61.54
C THR A 815 -86.84 33.13 63.00
N TYR A 816 -86.60 32.07 63.76
CA TYR A 816 -86.21 32.15 65.18
C TYR A 816 -84.82 31.52 65.34
N GLN A 817 -83.90 32.21 66.02
CA GLN A 817 -82.69 31.58 66.53
C GLN A 817 -82.91 31.21 68.00
N LEU A 818 -82.73 29.92 68.31
CA LEU A 818 -82.76 29.39 69.68
C LEU A 818 -81.33 29.02 70.06
N GLY A 819 -80.71 29.82 70.94
CA GLY A 819 -79.47 29.44 71.61
C GLY A 819 -79.79 28.76 72.94
N PHE A 820 -79.22 27.58 73.19
CA PHE A 820 -79.27 26.94 74.49
C PHE A 820 -77.90 27.10 75.16
N ALA A 821 -77.86 27.76 76.32
CA ALA A 821 -76.73 27.67 77.24
C ALA A 821 -77.24 27.02 78.52
N ALA A 822 -76.80 25.79 78.80
CA ALA A 822 -76.97 25.18 80.10
C ALA A 822 -75.66 25.34 80.87
N VAL A 823 -75.68 26.16 81.93
CA VAL A 823 -74.59 26.22 82.90
C VAL A 823 -75.06 25.43 84.13
N ILE A 824 -74.53 24.23 84.32
CA ILE A 824 -74.76 23.45 85.54
C ILE A 824 -73.61 23.78 86.50
N PHE A 825 -73.92 24.50 87.58
CA PHE A 825 -73.03 24.58 88.73
C PHE A 825 -73.37 23.39 89.66
N SER A 826 -72.41 22.50 89.90
CA SER A 826 -72.46 21.55 91.02
C SER A 826 -71.29 21.86 91.94
N GLU A 827 -71.56 22.01 93.24
CA GLU A 827 -70.55 22.42 94.22
C GLU A 827 -69.43 21.39 94.47
N GLU A 828 -69.49 20.17 93.93
CA GLU A 828 -68.45 19.16 94.12
C GLU A 828 -68.26 18.30 92.84
N GLU A 829 -67.06 18.39 92.23
CA GLU A 829 -66.49 17.64 91.09
C GLU A 829 -66.63 18.20 89.65
N ALA A 830 -65.59 17.94 88.83
CA ALA A 830 -65.21 18.61 87.59
C ALA A 830 -66.19 18.43 86.39
N PRO A 831 -66.23 19.37 85.43
CA PRO A 831 -67.16 19.33 84.29
C PRO A 831 -66.85 18.19 83.31
N VAL A 832 -67.88 17.41 82.96
CA VAL A 832 -67.89 16.44 81.86
C VAL A 832 -68.84 16.96 80.78
N PHE A 833 -68.33 17.23 79.57
CA PHE A 833 -69.18 17.52 78.41
C PHE A 833 -69.72 16.20 77.83
N GLY A 834 -71.04 16.03 77.85
CA GLY A 834 -71.75 14.97 77.12
C GLY A 834 -72.89 15.57 76.32
N LEU A 835 -73.01 15.18 75.05
CA LEU A 835 -74.13 15.53 74.17
C LEU A 835 -75.43 14.91 74.72
N ALA A 836 -76.44 15.73 75.01
CA ALA A 836 -77.80 15.25 75.24
C ALA A 836 -78.49 15.01 73.88
N ASP A 837 -79.15 13.86 73.72
CA ASP A 837 -79.91 13.50 72.50
C ASP A 837 -81.12 14.43 72.29
N LEU A 838 -81.19 15.11 71.14
CA LEU A 838 -82.36 15.88 70.72
C LEU A 838 -83.39 14.95 70.06
N TRP A 839 -84.61 14.87 70.61
CA TRP A 839 -85.73 14.18 69.98
C TRP A 839 -86.79 15.19 69.51
N LEU A 840 -87.11 15.18 68.21
CA LEU A 840 -88.23 15.91 67.61
C LEU A 840 -89.39 14.93 67.39
N ASP A 841 -90.42 14.98 68.21
CA ASP A 841 -91.67 14.24 67.99
C ASP A 841 -92.81 15.19 67.58
N ASN A 842 -93.58 14.80 66.55
CA ASN A 842 -94.75 15.51 65.99
C ASN A 842 -94.52 16.89 65.33
N VAL A 843 -93.63 16.96 64.34
CA VAL A 843 -93.60 18.09 63.38
C VAL A 843 -94.68 17.90 62.31
N ALA A 844 -95.71 18.76 62.31
CA ALA A 844 -96.66 18.84 61.20
C ALA A 844 -96.00 19.53 59.99
N PHE A 845 -96.03 18.87 58.82
CA PHE A 845 -95.37 19.29 57.58
C PHE A 845 -95.77 20.71 57.14
N GLY A 846 -94.79 21.61 56.94
CA GLY A 846 -95.03 22.84 56.17
C GLY A 846 -94.13 24.07 56.32
N ALA A 847 -92.86 24.00 56.76
CA ALA A 847 -91.87 25.09 56.59
C ALA A 847 -90.43 24.58 56.90
N PRO A 848 -89.37 25.14 56.29
CA PRO A 848 -87.99 24.74 56.56
C PRO A 848 -87.52 25.23 57.95
N VAL A 849 -87.00 24.31 58.77
CA VAL A 849 -86.31 24.63 60.02
C VAL A 849 -84.81 24.51 59.77
N SER A 850 -84.04 25.57 59.99
CA SER A 850 -82.58 25.51 60.05
C SER A 850 -82.15 25.42 61.52
N ILE A 851 -81.46 24.34 61.87
CA ILE A 851 -80.76 24.20 63.16
C ILE A 851 -79.31 24.59 62.86
N VAL A 852 -78.78 25.58 63.58
CA VAL A 852 -77.34 25.87 63.65
C VAL A 852 -76.89 25.51 65.05
#